data_AF-A0A438BUY4-F1
#
_entry.id   AF-A0A438BUY4-F1
#
_cell.length_a   1.000
_cell.length_b   1.000
_cell.length_c   1.000
_cell.angle_alpha   90.00
_cell.angle_beta   90.00
_cell.angle_gamma   90.00
#
_symmetry.space_group_name_H-M   'P 1'
#
loop_
_entity.id
_entity.type
_entity.pdbx_description
1 polymer ?
#
loop_
_entity_poly.entity_id
_entity_poly.type
_entity_poly.pdbx_seq_one_letter_code
_entity_poly.pdbx_strand_id
1 'polypeptide(L)'
;MSISLQEMRLHALKALKLTEDVLTSVTKTRPQWARLVSAVDQRVDRALAILRPQAIADHRTLLASLGWPPPLSTLNSNLDTRKSSEVLNPLFTMQGDLKHQYCENFLSLCSLQELQRRRKYRQLEGYYREIALHQPLWVIEELVNPISLAFQRHFSKWIDKPEFIFALVYKVTRDYVDSMDELLQPLVDEAMLAGYSCREEWISAMVTSLVIYLAKEIFPSYVGQLDEESVTGVQSQARIAWLHLVDLMITFDKRVQSMLAHSGLLVFLQEDGNLQKISSLSVFCDRPDWLDLWAKIELDDVLDKLKLEMEDRKNWTMKVQGAVLLPGPEDYRSPAISSVFLQRLSAVVDRCRALPSVSLSSRFARLSGAPIIHKFLDCILLRCQEAEGLTALTDDDALIKVTNSINAARYFESVLKEWCEDVFFLEMGLHEGDQLGTVVGVNSFSRPIEGPGSGIFDDEIEKLEKFRLEWVGKLSVVLSRGFDARCRDYMKNRKQWQEKVEEGWMVSKSLLGALDYLQGKMSILEGSLNAIDFVGVWRSLAAHVDRLIFSGILMSNVKFYDGGVERFRCDLEVLFGVFRAWCMRPEGFFPKASEGLKLLKMGEDQLQDYSAAGEKWMVENGIRHLSVAEAEKIVKNRVFTS
;
A
#
# COMPACT_ATOMS: atom_id res chain seq x y z
N MET A 1 -22.34 -45.14 52.79
CA MET A 1 -21.31 -44.24 52.22
C MET A 1 -21.90 -43.60 50.98
N SER A 2 -22.43 -42.37 51.08
CA SER A 2 -22.78 -41.60 49.89
C SER A 2 -21.49 -41.02 49.33
N ILE A 3 -21.06 -41.51 48.17
CA ILE A 3 -19.99 -40.90 47.39
C ILE A 3 -20.44 -39.45 47.13
N SER A 4 -19.59 -38.48 47.44
CA SER A 4 -19.96 -37.08 47.21
C SER A 4 -20.16 -36.84 45.71
N LEU A 5 -21.04 -35.90 45.33
CA LEU A 5 -21.29 -35.56 43.92
C LEU A 5 -19.98 -35.22 43.17
N GLN A 6 -19.02 -34.64 43.90
CA GLN A 6 -17.68 -34.28 43.43
C GLN A 6 -16.82 -35.52 43.14
N GLU A 7 -16.80 -36.50 44.03
CA GLU A 7 -16.08 -37.77 43.81
C GLU A 7 -16.66 -38.52 42.61
N MET A 8 -17.99 -38.53 42.42
CA MET A 8 -18.61 -39.15 41.24
C MET A 8 -18.18 -38.47 39.93
N ARG A 9 -18.04 -37.14 39.91
CA ARG A 9 -17.58 -36.38 38.74
C ARG A 9 -16.13 -36.73 38.37
N LEU A 10 -15.25 -36.78 39.36
CA LEU A 10 -13.84 -37.15 39.15
C LEU A 10 -13.70 -38.58 38.61
N HIS A 11 -14.49 -39.52 39.14
CA HIS A 11 -14.53 -40.90 38.64
C HIS A 11 -15.05 -40.96 37.19
N ALA A 12 -16.11 -40.21 36.86
CA ALA A 12 -16.64 -40.14 35.50
C ALA A 12 -15.60 -39.55 34.52
N LEU A 13 -14.91 -38.47 34.89
CA LEU A 13 -13.85 -37.86 34.07
C LEU A 13 -12.69 -38.84 33.84
N LYS A 14 -12.24 -39.56 34.88
CA LYS A 14 -11.18 -40.58 34.74
C LYS A 14 -11.61 -41.69 33.77
N ALA A 15 -12.84 -42.19 33.90
CA ALA A 15 -13.36 -43.22 33.00
C ALA A 15 -13.45 -42.73 31.54
N LEU A 16 -13.85 -41.48 31.31
CA LEU A 16 -13.90 -40.89 29.98
C LEU A 16 -12.52 -40.68 29.37
N LYS A 17 -11.53 -40.22 30.17
CA LYS A 17 -10.13 -40.10 29.72
C LYS A 17 -9.55 -41.45 29.29
N LEU A 18 -9.72 -42.50 30.12
CA LEU A 18 -9.31 -43.86 29.77
C LEU A 18 -10.01 -44.38 28.51
N THR A 19 -11.30 -44.06 28.34
CA THR A 19 -12.04 -44.43 27.13
C THR A 19 -11.42 -43.77 25.90
N GLU A 20 -11.07 -42.49 25.96
CA GLU A 20 -10.43 -41.76 24.87
C GLU A 20 -9.02 -42.29 24.55
N ASP A 21 -8.24 -42.68 25.56
CA ASP A 21 -6.93 -43.32 25.37
C ASP A 21 -7.05 -44.64 24.60
N VAL A 22 -8.04 -45.47 24.99
CA VAL A 22 -8.34 -46.73 24.30
C VAL A 22 -8.81 -46.47 22.87
N LEU A 23 -9.72 -45.51 22.65
CA LEU A 23 -10.20 -45.16 21.31
C LEU A 23 -9.08 -44.65 20.42
N THR A 24 -8.18 -43.82 20.93
CA THR A 24 -7.02 -43.32 20.21
C THR A 24 -6.10 -44.47 19.78
N SER A 25 -5.83 -45.42 20.68
CA SER A 25 -5.04 -46.62 20.36
C SER A 25 -5.74 -47.50 19.30
N VAL A 26 -7.05 -47.70 19.40
CA VAL A 26 -7.83 -48.52 18.46
C VAL A 26 -7.89 -47.87 17.08
N THR A 27 -8.10 -46.56 16.99
CA THR A 27 -8.11 -45.82 15.72
C THR A 27 -6.78 -45.97 14.98
N LYS A 28 -5.64 -45.90 15.69
CA LYS A 28 -4.31 -46.04 15.09
C LYS A 28 -3.97 -47.48 14.70
N THR A 29 -4.33 -48.46 15.53
CA THR A 29 -3.93 -49.87 15.32
C THR A 29 -4.90 -50.66 14.46
N ARG A 30 -6.18 -50.26 14.38
CA ARG A 30 -7.27 -51.00 13.71
C ARG A 30 -8.26 -50.06 13.01
N PRO A 31 -7.87 -49.39 11.92
CA PRO A 31 -8.73 -48.42 11.22
C PRO A 31 -10.05 -49.04 10.70
N GLN A 32 -10.06 -50.34 10.40
CA GLN A 32 -11.26 -51.07 9.99
C GLN A 32 -12.40 -51.09 11.02
N TRP A 33 -12.14 -50.72 12.28
CA TRP A 33 -13.13 -50.68 13.36
C TRP A 33 -13.82 -49.31 13.52
N ALA A 34 -13.74 -48.44 12.50
CA ALA A 34 -14.32 -47.09 12.52
C ALA A 34 -15.79 -47.03 12.97
N ARG A 35 -16.63 -48.02 12.60
CA ARG A 35 -18.04 -48.08 13.03
C ARG A 35 -18.20 -48.30 14.54
N LEU A 36 -17.31 -49.11 15.14
CA LEU A 36 -17.31 -49.34 16.58
C LEU A 36 -16.82 -48.09 17.32
N VAL A 37 -15.74 -47.47 16.83
CA VAL A 37 -15.22 -46.20 17.36
C VAL A 37 -16.33 -45.12 17.33
N SER A 38 -17.03 -44.98 16.21
CA SER A 38 -18.16 -44.06 16.06
C SER A 38 -19.32 -44.36 17.04
N ALA A 39 -19.67 -45.63 17.26
CA ALA A 39 -20.71 -46.00 18.21
C ALA A 39 -20.34 -45.68 19.68
N VAL A 40 -19.07 -45.84 20.05
CA VAL A 40 -18.57 -45.44 21.37
C VAL A 40 -18.55 -43.91 21.48
N ASP A 41 -18.10 -43.22 20.44
CA ASP A 41 -18.11 -41.76 20.34
C ASP A 41 -19.52 -41.20 20.61
N GLN A 42 -20.56 -41.73 19.97
CA GLN A 42 -21.94 -41.31 20.22
C GLN A 42 -22.39 -41.45 21.69
N ARG A 43 -21.86 -42.45 22.42
CA ARG A 43 -22.17 -42.63 23.85
C ARG A 43 -21.40 -41.62 24.70
N VAL A 44 -20.15 -41.35 24.35
CA VAL A 44 -19.34 -40.30 24.98
C VAL A 44 -19.98 -38.93 24.75
N ASP A 45 -20.51 -38.64 23.55
CA ASP A 45 -21.26 -37.41 23.26
C ASP A 45 -22.46 -37.23 24.17
N ARG A 46 -23.26 -38.27 24.37
CA ARG A 46 -24.41 -38.23 25.29
C ARG A 46 -23.98 -37.96 26.73
N ALA A 47 -22.86 -38.55 27.17
CA ALA A 47 -22.32 -38.29 28.50
C ALA A 47 -21.83 -36.84 28.64
N LEU A 48 -21.08 -36.33 27.66
CA LEU A 48 -20.58 -34.95 27.65
C LEU A 48 -21.70 -33.91 27.57
N ALA A 49 -22.78 -34.21 26.83
CA ALA A 49 -23.96 -33.36 26.74
C ALA A 49 -24.67 -33.14 28.09
N ILE A 50 -24.48 -34.05 29.05
CA ILE A 50 -25.01 -33.93 30.42
C ILE A 50 -23.95 -33.33 31.35
N LEU A 51 -22.70 -33.84 31.29
CA LEU A 51 -21.63 -33.45 32.21
C LEU A 51 -21.19 -32.00 32.01
N ARG A 52 -21.11 -31.51 30.76
CA ARG A 52 -20.63 -30.15 30.48
C ARG A 52 -21.57 -29.07 31.02
N PRO A 53 -22.89 -29.06 30.71
CA PRO A 53 -23.78 -28.05 31.28
C PRO A 53 -23.83 -28.07 32.80
N GLN A 54 -23.79 -29.25 33.42
CA GLN A 54 -23.79 -29.38 34.88
C GLN A 54 -22.49 -28.83 35.50
N ALA A 55 -21.34 -29.13 34.92
CA ALA A 55 -20.06 -28.62 35.42
C ALA A 55 -19.98 -27.08 35.31
N ILE A 56 -20.49 -26.51 34.21
CA ILE A 56 -20.57 -25.06 34.03
C ILE A 56 -21.53 -24.43 35.05
N ALA A 57 -22.71 -25.03 35.26
CA ALA A 57 -23.68 -24.54 36.23
C ALA A 57 -23.11 -24.51 37.66
N ASP A 58 -22.46 -25.60 38.08
CA ASP A 58 -21.82 -25.69 39.39
C ASP A 58 -20.71 -24.64 39.56
N HIS A 59 -19.89 -24.45 38.52
CA HIS A 59 -18.84 -23.43 38.55
C HIS A 59 -19.41 -22.02 38.66
N ARG A 60 -20.50 -21.71 37.92
CA ARG A 60 -21.22 -20.42 38.04
C ARG A 60 -21.79 -20.20 39.44
N THR A 61 -22.39 -21.24 40.05
CA THR A 61 -22.91 -21.14 41.41
C THR A 61 -21.79 -20.86 42.42
N LEU A 62 -20.63 -21.49 42.23
CA LEU A 62 -19.47 -21.23 43.08
C LEU A 62 -18.92 -19.82 42.88
N LEU A 63 -18.77 -19.34 41.64
CA LEU A 63 -18.38 -17.96 41.33
C LEU A 63 -19.34 -16.95 41.98
N ALA A 64 -20.65 -17.18 41.91
CA ALA A 64 -21.64 -16.33 42.55
C ALA A 64 -21.48 -16.33 44.08
N SER A 65 -21.18 -17.48 44.70
CA SER A 65 -20.93 -17.58 46.14
C SER A 65 -19.68 -16.83 46.59
N LEU A 66 -18.71 -16.66 45.68
CA LEU A 66 -17.49 -15.89 45.89
C LEU A 66 -17.69 -14.37 45.67
N GLY A 67 -18.90 -13.94 45.28
CA GLY A 67 -19.19 -12.54 44.96
C GLY A 67 -18.65 -12.10 43.60
N TRP A 68 -18.42 -13.03 42.68
CA TRP A 68 -18.08 -12.73 41.30
C TRP A 68 -19.35 -12.48 40.45
N PRO A 69 -19.39 -11.44 39.60
CA PRO A 69 -18.35 -10.45 39.34
C PRO A 69 -18.36 -9.33 40.40
N PRO A 70 -17.19 -8.75 40.72
CA PRO A 70 -17.10 -7.60 41.62
C PRO A 70 -17.83 -6.36 41.04
N PRO A 71 -18.35 -5.46 41.89
CA PRO A 71 -19.07 -4.28 41.43
C PRO A 71 -18.15 -3.34 40.62
N LEU A 72 -18.61 -2.96 39.42
CA LEU A 72 -17.88 -2.08 38.49
C LEU A 72 -17.87 -0.60 38.94
N SER A 73 -18.48 -0.27 40.07
CA SER A 73 -18.87 1.10 40.48
C SER A 73 -17.76 1.97 41.09
N THR A 74 -16.49 1.58 41.05
CA THR A 74 -15.38 2.37 41.60
C THR A 74 -14.87 3.51 40.68
N LEU A 75 -15.63 3.91 39.65
CA LEU A 75 -15.23 5.01 38.76
C LEU A 75 -15.34 6.43 39.37
N ASN A 76 -15.98 6.61 40.53
CA ASN A 76 -16.30 7.94 41.08
C ASN A 76 -15.48 8.38 42.32
N SER A 77 -14.32 7.77 42.62
CA SER A 77 -13.42 8.31 43.65
C SER A 77 -12.42 9.29 43.03
N ASN A 78 -12.57 10.57 43.42
CA ASN A 78 -11.72 11.70 43.06
C ASN A 78 -10.21 11.35 42.98
N LEU A 79 -9.51 11.98 42.03
CA LEU A 79 -8.06 11.90 41.81
C LEU A 79 -7.20 12.33 43.01
N ASP A 80 -7.80 12.77 44.11
CA ASP A 80 -7.10 13.25 45.30
C ASP A 80 -7.35 12.32 46.48
N THR A 81 -6.70 11.15 46.49
CA THR A 81 -6.19 10.53 47.74
C THR A 81 -5.26 9.38 47.39
N ARG A 82 -4.02 9.54 47.81
CA ARG A 82 -2.86 8.65 47.58
C ARG A 82 -2.90 7.37 48.44
N LYS A 83 -4.06 6.71 48.50
CA LYS A 83 -4.22 5.36 49.06
C LYS A 83 -5.04 4.54 48.07
N SER A 84 -4.39 3.60 47.42
CA SER A 84 -5.00 2.62 46.54
C SER A 84 -6.11 1.87 47.30
N SER A 85 -7.37 2.21 47.03
CA SER A 85 -8.48 1.30 47.27
C SER A 85 -8.37 0.21 46.20
N GLU A 86 -7.39 -0.69 46.33
CA GLU A 86 -7.28 -1.88 45.50
C GLU A 86 -8.62 -2.60 45.56
N VAL A 87 -9.27 -2.75 44.39
CA VAL A 87 -10.43 -3.63 44.27
C VAL A 87 -9.90 -5.01 44.61
N LEU A 88 -10.18 -5.49 45.82
CA LEU A 88 -9.76 -6.81 46.26
C LEU A 88 -10.39 -7.83 45.31
N ASN A 89 -9.58 -8.43 44.45
CA ASN A 89 -10.03 -9.46 43.54
C ASN A 89 -10.62 -10.61 44.39
N PRO A 90 -11.92 -10.94 44.24
CA PRO A 90 -12.56 -12.01 45.01
C PRO A 90 -11.88 -13.37 44.83
N LEU A 91 -11.11 -13.54 43.74
CA LEU A 91 -10.33 -14.74 43.50
C LEU A 91 -9.09 -14.85 44.42
N PHE A 92 -8.53 -13.73 44.89
CA PHE A 92 -7.40 -13.70 45.83
C PHE A 92 -7.83 -13.83 47.29
N THR A 93 -9.06 -13.47 47.62
CA THR A 93 -9.58 -13.53 48.99
C THR A 93 -10.10 -14.91 49.39
N MET A 94 -10.07 -15.89 48.47
CA MET A 94 -10.47 -17.27 48.74
C MET A 94 -9.56 -17.95 49.79
N GLN A 95 -10.16 -18.50 50.85
CA GLN A 95 -9.42 -19.23 51.89
C GLN A 95 -10.11 -20.56 52.24
N GLY A 96 -9.32 -21.52 52.74
CA GLY A 96 -9.81 -22.80 53.26
C GLY A 96 -10.54 -23.66 52.22
N ASP A 97 -11.62 -24.31 52.64
CA ASP A 97 -12.36 -25.30 51.85
C ASP A 97 -12.96 -24.70 50.56
N LEU A 98 -13.32 -23.42 50.55
CA LEU A 98 -13.85 -22.73 49.36
C LEU A 98 -12.80 -22.62 48.24
N LYS A 99 -11.54 -22.34 48.59
CA LYS A 99 -10.43 -22.30 47.62
C LYS A 99 -10.22 -23.69 47.01
N HIS A 100 -10.22 -24.73 47.84
CA HIS A 100 -10.08 -26.11 47.37
C HIS A 100 -11.23 -26.51 46.43
N GLN A 101 -12.48 -26.20 46.80
CA GLN A 101 -13.65 -26.47 45.95
C GLN A 101 -13.60 -25.70 44.63
N TYR A 102 -13.06 -24.48 44.62
CA TYR A 102 -12.87 -23.70 43.40
C TYR A 102 -11.83 -24.32 42.48
N CYS A 103 -10.63 -24.60 42.99
CA CYS A 103 -9.55 -25.25 42.23
C CYS A 103 -10.01 -26.58 41.63
N GLU A 104 -10.69 -27.44 42.41
CA GLU A 104 -11.20 -28.74 41.92
C GLU A 104 -12.25 -28.59 40.80
N ASN A 105 -13.19 -27.65 40.92
CA ASN A 105 -14.18 -27.39 39.87
C ASN A 105 -13.53 -26.79 38.62
N PHE A 106 -12.57 -25.88 38.79
CA PHE A 106 -11.79 -25.30 37.71
C PHE A 106 -11.02 -26.39 36.95
N LEU A 107 -10.24 -27.20 37.66
CA LEU A 107 -9.49 -28.34 37.11
C LEU A 107 -10.40 -29.35 36.41
N SER A 108 -11.60 -29.59 36.95
CA SER A 108 -12.60 -30.47 36.33
C SER A 108 -13.09 -29.93 34.99
N LEU A 109 -13.38 -28.63 34.91
CA LEU A 109 -13.80 -27.97 33.66
C LEU A 109 -12.68 -27.95 32.62
N CYS A 110 -11.46 -27.60 33.03
CA CYS A 110 -10.27 -27.67 32.19
C CYS A 110 -10.05 -29.10 31.68
N SER A 111 -10.08 -30.10 32.56
CA SER A 111 -9.97 -31.52 32.19
C SER A 111 -11.04 -31.97 31.19
N LEU A 112 -12.26 -31.45 31.30
CA LEU A 112 -13.36 -31.74 30.38
C LEU A 112 -13.14 -31.08 29.02
N GLN A 113 -12.64 -29.84 28.99
CA GLN A 113 -12.27 -29.15 27.75
C GLN A 113 -11.12 -29.86 27.04
N GLU A 114 -10.08 -30.28 27.77
CA GLU A 114 -8.95 -31.03 27.20
C GLU A 114 -9.41 -32.35 26.57
N LEU A 115 -10.30 -33.08 27.25
CA LEU A 115 -10.90 -34.30 26.71
C LEU A 115 -11.65 -34.01 25.40
N GLN A 116 -12.44 -32.93 25.35
CA GLN A 116 -13.16 -32.55 24.13
C GLN A 116 -12.21 -32.15 23.00
N ARG A 117 -11.12 -31.44 23.31
CA ARG A 117 -10.08 -31.04 22.35
C ARG A 117 -9.38 -32.25 21.74
N ARG A 118 -8.88 -33.18 22.57
CA ARG A 118 -8.24 -34.43 22.10
C ARG A 118 -9.15 -35.25 21.20
N ARG A 119 -10.43 -35.34 21.59
CA ARG A 119 -11.43 -36.08 20.84
C ARG A 119 -11.70 -35.48 19.47
N LYS A 120 -11.86 -34.15 19.38
CA LYS A 120 -11.98 -33.44 18.08
C LYS A 120 -10.76 -33.67 17.21
N TYR A 121 -9.55 -33.61 17.78
CA TYR A 121 -8.31 -33.87 17.06
C TYR A 121 -8.28 -35.29 16.45
N ARG A 122 -8.68 -36.31 17.23
CA ARG A 122 -8.81 -37.70 16.71
C ARG A 122 -9.87 -37.82 15.63
N GLN A 123 -11.04 -37.20 15.81
CA GLN A 123 -12.14 -37.30 14.85
C GLN A 123 -11.83 -36.62 13.51
N LEU A 124 -11.00 -35.58 13.54
CA LEU A 124 -10.62 -34.78 12.36
C LEU A 124 -9.25 -35.18 11.81
N GLU A 125 -8.76 -36.36 12.18
CA GLU A 125 -7.45 -36.87 11.78
C GLU A 125 -7.40 -37.13 10.25
N GLY A 126 -7.02 -36.11 9.46
CA GLY A 126 -6.84 -36.20 7.99
C GLY A 126 -7.25 -34.95 7.21
N TYR A 127 -7.90 -33.98 7.86
CA TYR A 127 -8.28 -32.68 7.30
C TYR A 127 -7.34 -31.57 7.81
N TYR A 128 -7.08 -30.51 7.03
CA TYR A 128 -6.21 -29.37 7.37
C TYR A 128 -6.63 -28.71 8.71
N ARG A 129 -5.66 -28.44 9.60
CA ARG A 129 -5.77 -28.97 10.98
C ARG A 129 -5.57 -28.01 12.18
N GLU A 130 -5.28 -26.71 12.04
CA GLU A 130 -4.87 -25.92 13.23
C GLU A 130 -5.88 -24.84 13.68
N ILE A 131 -6.47 -24.07 12.78
CA ILE A 131 -7.28 -22.89 13.16
C ILE A 131 -8.71 -23.27 13.61
N ALA A 132 -9.27 -24.37 13.09
CA ALA A 132 -10.65 -24.79 13.38
C ALA A 132 -10.85 -25.50 14.75
N LEU A 133 -9.76 -25.74 15.51
CA LEU A 133 -9.80 -26.53 16.75
C LEU A 133 -9.68 -25.70 18.03
N HIS A 134 -9.13 -24.50 17.98
CA HIS A 134 -8.93 -23.66 19.17
C HIS A 134 -10.25 -23.01 19.60
N GLN A 135 -10.84 -23.50 20.69
CA GLN A 135 -12.03 -22.90 21.30
C GLN A 135 -11.62 -22.00 22.45
N PRO A 136 -12.38 -20.94 22.79
CA PRO A 136 -12.08 -20.13 23.97
C PRO A 136 -12.05 -21.00 25.24
N LEU A 137 -11.21 -20.60 26.19
CA LEU A 137 -11.07 -21.31 27.45
C LEU A 137 -12.36 -21.17 28.29
N TRP A 138 -13.10 -22.27 28.50
CA TRP A 138 -14.45 -22.22 29.09
C TRP A 138 -14.46 -21.57 30.46
N VAL A 139 -13.46 -21.86 31.29
CA VAL A 139 -13.33 -21.28 32.63
C VAL A 139 -13.16 -19.75 32.58
N ILE A 140 -12.51 -19.22 31.55
CA ILE A 140 -12.38 -17.77 31.33
C ILE A 140 -13.68 -17.18 30.78
N GLU A 141 -14.35 -17.86 29.84
CA GLU A 141 -15.68 -17.44 29.36
C GLU A 141 -16.66 -17.27 30.53
N GLU A 142 -16.65 -18.21 31.48
CA GLU A 142 -17.51 -18.17 32.65
C GLU A 142 -17.16 -17.06 33.66
N LEU A 143 -15.92 -16.59 33.67
CA LEU A 143 -15.51 -15.41 34.42
C LEU A 143 -15.94 -14.11 33.72
N VAL A 144 -15.84 -14.04 32.39
CA VAL A 144 -16.13 -12.82 31.62
C VAL A 144 -17.62 -12.61 31.42
N ASN A 145 -18.41 -13.67 31.18
CA ASN A 145 -19.86 -13.55 30.90
C ASN A 145 -20.63 -12.69 31.92
N PRO A 146 -20.48 -12.86 33.25
CA PRO A 146 -21.13 -12.00 34.22
C PRO A 146 -20.67 -10.54 34.18
N ILE A 147 -19.39 -10.29 33.86
CA ILE A 147 -18.83 -8.94 33.69
C ILE A 147 -19.43 -8.29 32.44
N SER A 148 -19.52 -9.02 31.33
CA SER A 148 -20.17 -8.56 30.09
C SER A 148 -21.62 -8.13 30.33
N LEU A 149 -22.38 -8.88 31.12
CA LEU A 149 -23.75 -8.52 31.51
C LEU A 149 -23.78 -7.26 32.38
N ALA A 150 -22.81 -7.09 33.29
CA ALA A 150 -22.69 -5.89 34.09
C ALA A 150 -22.33 -4.67 33.22
N PHE A 151 -21.43 -4.84 32.23
CA PHE A 151 -21.08 -3.81 31.26
C PHE A 151 -22.28 -3.29 30.47
N GLN A 152 -23.17 -4.17 30.01
CA GLN A 152 -24.35 -3.77 29.21
C GLN A 152 -25.22 -2.70 29.92
N ARG A 153 -25.30 -2.74 31.25
CA ARG A 153 -26.06 -1.74 32.04
C ARG A 153 -25.40 -0.35 32.05
N HIS A 154 -24.08 -0.30 31.90
CA HIS A 154 -23.32 0.94 31.79
C HIS A 154 -23.26 1.42 30.35
N PHE A 155 -22.98 0.52 29.40
CA PHE A 155 -22.83 0.85 27.99
C PHE A 155 -24.08 1.46 27.38
N SER A 156 -25.28 0.97 27.76
CA SER A 156 -26.56 1.55 27.31
C SER A 156 -26.73 3.03 27.68
N LYS A 157 -26.01 3.54 28.69
CA LYS A 157 -26.00 4.96 29.07
C LYS A 157 -24.94 5.79 28.35
N TRP A 158 -24.02 5.14 27.65
CA TRP A 158 -22.84 5.74 27.03
C TRP A 158 -22.77 5.48 25.52
N ILE A 159 -23.92 5.23 24.88
CA ILE A 159 -23.99 5.03 23.42
C ILE A 159 -23.35 6.22 22.68
N ASP A 160 -23.58 7.44 23.15
CA ASP A 160 -23.01 8.67 22.59
C ASP A 160 -21.58 8.97 23.07
N LYS A 161 -21.00 8.13 23.95
CA LYS A 161 -19.69 8.33 24.58
C LYS A 161 -18.88 7.04 24.58
N PRO A 162 -18.47 6.54 23.39
CA PRO A 162 -17.72 5.29 23.26
C PRO A 162 -16.41 5.30 24.04
N GLU A 163 -15.81 6.47 24.33
CA GLU A 163 -14.57 6.59 25.10
C GLU A 163 -14.68 5.94 26.47
N PHE A 164 -15.84 6.09 27.14
CA PHE A 164 -16.09 5.49 28.45
C PHE A 164 -16.26 3.97 28.37
N ILE A 165 -16.78 3.47 27.24
CA ILE A 165 -16.91 2.03 26.97
C ILE A 165 -15.51 1.42 26.84
N PHE A 166 -14.67 1.96 25.95
CA PHE A 166 -13.28 1.49 25.78
C PHE A 166 -12.46 1.63 27.06
N ALA A 167 -12.59 2.75 27.78
CA ALA A 167 -11.86 2.97 29.03
C ALA A 167 -12.27 1.97 30.12
N LEU A 168 -13.56 1.66 30.26
CA LEU A 168 -14.04 0.70 31.24
C LEU A 168 -13.55 -0.71 30.92
N VAL A 169 -13.68 -1.16 29.66
CA VAL A 169 -13.19 -2.48 29.24
C VAL A 169 -11.69 -2.58 29.48
N TYR A 170 -10.90 -1.60 29.00
CA TYR A 170 -9.46 -1.60 29.20
C TYR A 170 -9.06 -1.67 30.67
N LYS A 171 -9.71 -0.85 31.52
CA LYS A 171 -9.45 -0.83 32.95
C LYS A 171 -9.70 -2.21 33.57
N VAL A 172 -10.86 -2.81 33.34
CA VAL A 172 -11.17 -4.13 33.92
C VAL A 172 -10.24 -5.20 33.38
N THR A 173 -9.95 -5.20 32.07
CA THR A 173 -8.99 -6.15 31.50
C THR A 173 -7.65 -6.06 32.20
N ARG A 174 -7.09 -4.86 32.32
CA ARG A 174 -5.80 -4.59 32.98
C ARG A 174 -5.80 -4.91 34.47
N ASP A 175 -6.86 -4.52 35.19
CA ASP A 175 -6.90 -4.67 36.66
C ASP A 175 -6.94 -6.15 37.09
N TYR A 176 -7.40 -7.06 36.23
CA TYR A 176 -7.48 -8.50 36.52
C TYR A 176 -6.48 -9.37 35.75
N VAL A 177 -5.76 -8.85 34.74
CA VAL A 177 -4.92 -9.67 33.85
C VAL A 177 -3.83 -10.43 34.61
N ASP A 178 -3.13 -9.76 35.53
CA ASP A 178 -2.06 -10.39 36.31
C ASP A 178 -2.62 -11.42 37.29
N SER A 179 -3.86 -11.23 37.75
CA SER A 179 -4.55 -12.22 38.57
C SER A 179 -4.84 -13.52 37.82
N MET A 180 -5.19 -13.42 36.53
CA MET A 180 -5.45 -14.59 35.70
C MET A 180 -4.16 -15.39 35.49
N ASP A 181 -3.05 -14.68 35.30
CA ASP A 181 -1.72 -15.26 35.12
C ASP A 181 -1.23 -15.96 36.40
N GLU A 182 -1.28 -15.28 37.55
CA GLU A 182 -0.73 -15.81 38.80
C GLU A 182 -1.59 -16.92 39.43
N LEU A 183 -2.93 -16.81 39.37
CA LEU A 183 -3.82 -17.76 40.06
C LEU A 183 -4.32 -18.88 39.17
N LEU A 184 -4.62 -18.60 37.90
CA LEU A 184 -5.37 -19.54 37.05
C LEU A 184 -4.46 -20.30 36.07
N GLN A 185 -3.37 -19.69 35.58
CA GLN A 185 -2.42 -20.38 34.70
C GLN A 185 -1.90 -21.68 35.31
N PRO A 186 -1.49 -21.76 36.60
CA PRO A 186 -1.01 -23.01 37.18
C PRO A 186 -2.07 -24.14 37.16
N LEU A 187 -3.35 -23.80 37.28
CA LEU A 187 -4.45 -24.78 37.23
C LEU A 187 -4.70 -25.25 35.79
N VAL A 188 -4.54 -24.38 34.79
CA VAL A 188 -4.60 -24.76 33.37
C VAL A 188 -3.45 -25.70 33.01
N ASP A 189 -2.24 -25.40 33.50
CA ASP A 189 -1.05 -26.22 33.32
C ASP A 189 -1.22 -27.60 33.99
N GLU A 190 -1.75 -27.65 35.21
CA GLU A 190 -2.07 -28.89 35.92
C GLU A 190 -3.10 -29.74 35.15
N ALA A 191 -4.08 -29.11 34.51
CA ALA A 191 -5.06 -29.79 33.68
C ALA A 191 -4.51 -30.25 32.31
N MET A 192 -3.25 -29.94 31.98
CA MET A 192 -2.54 -30.30 30.74
C MET A 192 -3.21 -29.75 29.47
N LEU A 193 -3.79 -28.55 29.55
CA LEU A 193 -4.31 -27.79 28.40
C LEU A 193 -3.18 -27.03 27.70
N ALA A 194 -2.36 -27.75 26.95
CA ALA A 194 -1.26 -27.15 26.18
C ALA A 194 -1.79 -26.17 25.12
N GLY A 195 -1.11 -25.02 24.99
CA GLY A 195 -1.45 -23.97 24.01
C GLY A 195 -2.44 -22.91 24.49
N TYR A 196 -2.84 -22.94 25.76
CA TYR A 196 -3.70 -21.91 26.37
C TYR A 196 -2.92 -21.02 27.34
N SER A 197 -3.06 -19.71 27.15
CA SER A 197 -2.58 -18.69 28.07
C SER A 197 -3.79 -18.01 28.71
N CYS A 198 -3.94 -18.10 30.03
CA CYS A 198 -4.99 -17.43 30.79
C CYS A 198 -5.00 -15.92 30.54
N ARG A 199 -3.81 -15.33 30.38
CA ARG A 199 -3.65 -13.91 30.05
C ARG A 199 -4.24 -13.58 28.67
N GLU A 200 -3.88 -14.34 27.64
CA GLU A 200 -4.37 -14.12 26.27
C GLU A 200 -5.86 -14.38 26.15
N GLU A 201 -6.34 -15.48 26.74
CA GLU A 201 -7.75 -15.84 26.74
C GLU A 201 -8.61 -14.83 27.50
N TRP A 202 -8.11 -14.30 28.63
CA TRP A 202 -8.79 -13.23 29.36
C TRP A 202 -8.91 -11.96 28.53
N ILE A 203 -7.80 -11.54 27.92
CA ILE A 203 -7.78 -10.35 27.06
C ILE A 203 -8.73 -10.57 25.86
N SER A 204 -8.61 -11.70 25.17
CA SER A 204 -9.44 -12.03 24.01
C SER A 204 -10.94 -12.07 24.37
N ALA A 205 -11.31 -12.67 25.49
CA ALA A 205 -12.70 -12.72 25.94
C ALA A 205 -13.26 -11.33 26.27
N MET A 206 -12.45 -10.46 26.89
CA MET A 206 -12.84 -9.07 27.16
C MET A 206 -12.99 -8.24 25.88
N VAL A 207 -12.07 -8.39 24.92
CA VAL A 207 -12.16 -7.74 23.60
C VAL A 207 -13.37 -8.27 22.84
N THR A 208 -13.62 -9.57 22.87
CA THR A 208 -14.80 -10.20 22.23
C THR A 208 -16.10 -9.64 22.81
N SER A 209 -16.17 -9.47 24.14
CA SER A 209 -17.33 -8.84 24.78
C SER A 209 -17.57 -7.41 24.29
N LEU A 210 -16.50 -6.64 24.04
CA LEU A 210 -16.59 -5.29 23.49
C LEU A 210 -17.06 -5.33 22.03
N VAL A 211 -16.43 -6.17 21.20
CA VAL A 211 -16.78 -6.34 19.77
C VAL A 211 -18.25 -6.73 19.61
N ILE A 212 -18.74 -7.69 20.41
CA ILE A 212 -20.15 -8.10 20.41
C ILE A 212 -21.08 -6.90 20.69
N TYR A 213 -20.71 -6.02 21.61
CA TYR A 213 -21.50 -4.83 21.92
C TYR A 213 -21.45 -3.81 20.78
N LEU A 214 -20.26 -3.52 20.26
CA LEU A 214 -20.08 -2.61 19.12
C LEU A 214 -20.90 -3.06 17.92
N ALA A 215 -20.85 -4.36 17.58
CA ALA A 215 -21.57 -4.94 16.46
C ALA A 215 -23.10 -4.95 16.64
N LYS A 216 -23.59 -5.05 17.88
CA LYS A 216 -25.03 -5.11 18.15
C LYS A 216 -25.69 -3.75 18.28
N GLU A 217 -25.00 -2.78 18.89
CA GLU A 217 -25.63 -1.53 19.31
C GLU A 217 -25.04 -0.30 18.60
N ILE A 218 -23.71 -0.17 18.56
CA ILE A 218 -23.07 1.07 18.07
C ILE A 218 -23.04 1.13 16.53
N PHE A 219 -22.45 0.13 15.87
CA PHE A 219 -22.33 0.12 14.42
C PHE A 219 -23.69 0.19 13.72
N PRO A 220 -24.72 -0.60 14.11
CA PRO A 220 -26.05 -0.48 13.51
C PRO A 220 -26.69 0.91 13.68
N SER A 221 -26.44 1.59 14.82
CA SER A 221 -26.93 2.96 15.03
C SER A 221 -26.28 3.95 14.05
N TYR A 222 -24.98 3.84 13.84
CA TYR A 222 -24.27 4.70 12.89
C TYR A 222 -24.65 4.42 11.44
N VAL A 223 -24.80 3.14 11.07
CA VAL A 223 -25.28 2.74 9.73
C VAL A 223 -26.67 3.31 9.48
N GLY A 224 -27.60 3.18 10.44
CA GLY A 224 -28.95 3.76 10.31
C GLY A 224 -28.93 5.27 10.08
N GLN A 225 -28.07 6.01 10.79
CA GLN A 225 -27.91 7.46 10.61
C GLN A 225 -27.24 7.86 9.29
N LEU A 226 -26.45 6.96 8.68
CA LEU A 226 -25.82 7.19 7.38
C LEU A 226 -26.79 6.99 6.20
N ASP A 227 -27.81 6.14 6.39
CA ASP A 227 -28.86 5.84 5.41
C ASP A 227 -30.02 6.86 5.42
N GLU A 228 -30.12 7.72 6.44
CA GLU A 228 -31.12 8.79 6.48
C GLU A 228 -30.86 9.85 5.39
N GLU A 229 -31.92 10.27 4.69
CA GLU A 229 -31.82 11.24 3.58
C GLU A 229 -31.14 12.55 4.04
N SER A 230 -30.16 12.99 3.25
CA SER A 230 -29.13 14.01 3.50
C SER A 230 -29.59 15.44 3.80
N VAL A 231 -30.86 15.64 4.16
CA VAL A 231 -31.47 16.96 4.41
C VAL A 231 -31.08 17.52 5.77
N THR A 232 -30.59 16.69 6.69
CA THR A 232 -30.12 17.10 8.01
C THR A 232 -28.64 16.76 8.14
N GLY A 233 -27.82 17.65 8.73
CA GLY A 233 -26.36 17.43 8.93
C GLY A 233 -25.98 16.21 9.80
N VAL A 234 -26.95 15.34 10.08
CA VAL A 234 -26.85 14.06 10.78
C VAL A 234 -25.92 13.10 10.04
N GLN A 235 -25.97 13.03 8.70
CA GLN A 235 -25.07 12.14 7.94
C GLN A 235 -23.59 12.53 8.12
N SER A 236 -23.27 13.82 8.11
CA SER A 236 -21.90 14.31 8.36
C SER A 236 -21.46 14.01 9.80
N GLN A 237 -22.35 14.16 10.77
CA GLN A 237 -22.07 13.83 12.16
C GLN A 237 -21.81 12.33 12.36
N ALA A 238 -22.58 11.46 11.68
CA ALA A 238 -22.39 10.01 11.72
C ALA A 238 -21.05 9.59 11.11
N ARG A 239 -20.61 10.23 10.00
CA ARG A 239 -19.28 10.02 9.41
C ARG A 239 -18.16 10.37 10.40
N ILE A 240 -18.27 11.51 11.08
CA ILE A 240 -17.28 11.95 12.09
C ILE A 240 -17.26 10.98 13.28
N ALA A 241 -18.44 10.57 13.77
CA ALA A 241 -18.56 9.62 14.88
C ALA A 241 -17.95 8.25 14.51
N TRP A 242 -18.13 7.80 13.28
CA TRP A 242 -17.51 6.57 12.77
C TRP A 242 -15.98 6.66 12.75
N LEU A 243 -15.41 7.72 12.19
CA LEU A 243 -13.95 7.90 12.13
C LEU A 243 -13.33 7.96 13.52
N HIS A 244 -13.97 8.68 14.44
CA HIS A 244 -13.59 8.76 15.85
C HIS A 244 -13.70 7.42 16.57
N LEU A 245 -14.75 6.64 16.30
CA LEU A 245 -14.87 5.28 16.83
C LEU A 245 -13.69 4.41 16.39
N VAL A 246 -13.32 4.46 15.11
CA VAL A 246 -12.16 3.73 14.59
C VAL A 246 -10.86 4.20 15.26
N ASP A 247 -10.67 5.50 15.51
CA ASP A 247 -9.52 6.02 16.26
C ASP A 247 -9.44 5.43 17.68
N LEU A 248 -10.58 5.34 18.36
CA LEU A 248 -10.68 4.72 19.68
C LEU A 248 -10.34 3.23 19.62
N MET A 249 -10.82 2.51 18.61
CA MET A 249 -10.52 1.09 18.38
C MET A 249 -9.02 0.87 18.15
N ILE A 250 -8.40 1.62 17.25
CA ILE A 250 -6.95 1.55 16.97
C ILE A 250 -6.14 1.85 18.24
N THR A 251 -6.53 2.89 18.99
CA THR A 251 -5.85 3.28 20.23
C THR A 251 -6.00 2.22 21.31
N PHE A 252 -7.19 1.65 21.45
CA PHE A 252 -7.46 0.57 22.39
C PHE A 252 -6.64 -0.68 22.04
N ASP A 253 -6.64 -1.11 20.78
CA ASP A 253 -5.90 -2.27 20.30
C ASP A 253 -4.39 -2.10 20.56
N LYS A 254 -3.81 -0.92 20.28
CA LYS A 254 -2.39 -0.63 20.61
C LYS A 254 -2.08 -0.80 22.10
N ARG A 255 -2.99 -0.36 22.98
CA ARG A 255 -2.83 -0.53 24.44
C ARG A 255 -2.96 -1.99 24.87
N VAL A 256 -3.86 -2.75 24.24
CA VAL A 256 -4.03 -4.19 24.49
C VAL A 256 -2.81 -4.98 24.03
N GLN A 257 -2.28 -4.69 22.84
CA GLN A 257 -1.06 -5.31 22.32
C GLN A 257 0.15 -5.00 23.21
N SER A 258 0.27 -3.76 23.70
CA SER A 258 1.32 -3.42 24.67
C SER A 258 1.22 -4.28 25.94
N MET A 259 0.01 -4.52 26.46
CA MET A 259 -0.20 -5.35 27.65
C MET A 259 0.22 -6.82 27.42
N LEU A 260 0.08 -7.34 26.20
CA LEU A 260 0.57 -8.68 25.85
C LEU A 260 2.09 -8.75 25.72
N ALA A 261 2.70 -7.72 25.11
CA ALA A 261 4.15 -7.68 24.86
C ALA A 261 5.01 -7.81 26.14
N HIS A 262 4.48 -7.37 27.30
CA HIS A 262 5.15 -7.51 28.60
C HIS A 262 5.29 -8.98 29.06
N SER A 263 4.64 -9.92 28.38
CA SER A 263 4.61 -11.36 28.76
C SER A 263 5.63 -12.20 28.00
N GLY A 264 6.43 -11.60 27.10
CA GLY A 264 7.49 -12.29 26.35
C GLY A 264 7.02 -13.25 25.24
N LEU A 265 5.71 -13.37 25.01
CA LEU A 265 5.08 -14.34 24.08
C LEU A 265 4.87 -13.83 22.64
N LEU A 266 5.50 -12.70 22.28
CA LEU A 266 5.31 -12.02 20.99
C LEU A 266 5.64 -12.91 19.76
N VAL A 267 6.35 -14.02 19.96
CA VAL A 267 6.81 -14.94 18.90
C VAL A 267 5.70 -15.88 18.37
N PHE A 268 4.60 -16.09 19.10
CA PHE A 268 3.50 -16.99 18.66
C PHE A 268 2.31 -16.27 18.00
N LEU A 269 2.33 -14.94 17.90
CA LEU A 269 1.24 -14.14 17.34
C LEU A 269 1.28 -14.01 15.82
N GLN A 270 2.29 -14.56 15.15
CA GLN A 270 2.44 -14.46 13.69
C GLN A 270 1.56 -15.45 12.90
N GLU A 271 0.71 -16.22 13.58
CA GLU A 271 -0.38 -16.96 12.93
C GLU A 271 -1.65 -16.10 12.92
N ASP A 272 -2.09 -15.68 11.72
CA ASP A 272 -3.22 -14.77 11.44
C ASP A 272 -4.49 -15.02 12.28
N GLY A 273 -4.72 -16.26 12.73
CA GLY A 273 -5.90 -16.65 13.50
C GLY A 273 -5.95 -16.11 14.94
N ASN A 274 -4.82 -15.76 15.57
CA ASN A 274 -4.80 -15.30 16.97
C ASN A 274 -4.83 -13.77 17.09
N LEU A 275 -4.29 -13.04 16.12
CA LEU A 275 -4.38 -11.57 16.08
C LEU A 275 -5.82 -11.08 15.88
N GLN A 276 -6.63 -11.80 15.10
CA GLN A 276 -8.05 -11.51 14.93
C GLN A 276 -8.84 -11.57 16.25
N LYS A 277 -8.46 -12.45 17.19
CA LYS A 277 -9.19 -12.64 18.45
C LYS A 277 -8.95 -11.56 19.50
N ILE A 278 -7.92 -10.73 19.31
CA ILE A 278 -7.46 -9.75 20.31
C ILE A 278 -7.60 -8.32 19.79
N SER A 279 -7.98 -8.15 18.52
CA SER A 279 -8.28 -6.84 17.93
C SER A 279 -9.77 -6.53 18.02
N SER A 280 -10.10 -5.29 18.38
CA SER A 280 -11.47 -4.78 18.30
C SER A 280 -11.92 -4.54 16.86
N LEU A 281 -10.98 -4.38 15.91
CA LEU A 281 -11.24 -4.25 14.47
C LEU A 281 -11.67 -5.57 13.82
N SER A 282 -11.67 -6.69 14.55
CA SER A 282 -12.21 -7.97 14.11
C SER A 282 -13.71 -7.93 13.78
N VAL A 283 -14.42 -6.90 14.22
CA VAL A 283 -15.79 -6.61 13.78
C VAL A 283 -15.93 -6.55 12.25
N PHE A 284 -14.86 -6.11 11.56
CA PHE A 284 -14.82 -6.03 10.10
C PHE A 284 -14.56 -7.39 9.42
N CYS A 285 -14.06 -8.38 10.16
CA CYS A 285 -13.96 -9.77 9.67
C CYS A 285 -15.36 -10.36 9.46
N ASP A 286 -16.26 -10.16 10.44
CA ASP A 286 -17.63 -10.69 10.40
C ASP A 286 -18.54 -9.88 9.45
N ARG A 287 -18.24 -8.58 9.28
CA ARG A 287 -19.01 -7.64 8.46
C ARG A 287 -18.12 -6.89 7.47
N PRO A 288 -17.76 -7.51 6.33
CA PRO A 288 -16.95 -6.86 5.30
C PRO A 288 -17.67 -5.67 4.63
N ASP A 289 -18.99 -5.62 4.69
CA ASP A 289 -19.79 -4.48 4.24
C ASP A 289 -19.50 -3.21 5.07
N TRP A 290 -19.22 -3.36 6.37
CA TRP A 290 -18.83 -2.24 7.22
C TRP A 290 -17.40 -1.76 6.94
N LEU A 291 -16.51 -2.66 6.52
CA LEU A 291 -15.17 -2.28 6.05
C LEU A 291 -15.26 -1.41 4.80
N ASP A 292 -16.10 -1.80 3.83
CA ASP A 292 -16.30 -1.03 2.59
C ASP A 292 -16.89 0.36 2.89
N LEU A 293 -17.85 0.42 3.83
CA LEU A 293 -18.43 1.67 4.28
C LEU A 293 -17.38 2.57 4.94
N TRP A 294 -16.54 2.01 5.82
CA TRP A 294 -15.43 2.75 6.42
C TRP A 294 -14.47 3.28 5.35
N ALA A 295 -14.02 2.44 4.42
CA ALA A 295 -13.13 2.84 3.34
C ALA A 295 -13.72 3.98 2.49
N LYS A 296 -15.03 3.95 2.23
CA LYS A 296 -15.74 5.03 1.53
C LYS A 296 -15.81 6.32 2.35
N ILE A 297 -16.10 6.23 3.65
CA ILE A 297 -16.13 7.42 4.54
C ILE A 297 -14.74 8.06 4.60
N GLU A 298 -13.69 7.24 4.73
CA GLU A 298 -12.30 7.69 4.76
C GLU A 298 -11.91 8.37 3.44
N LEU A 299 -12.28 7.76 2.31
CA LEU A 299 -12.04 8.32 0.99
C LEU A 299 -12.76 9.67 0.82
N ASP A 300 -14.04 9.76 1.17
CA ASP A 300 -14.83 10.99 1.06
C ASP A 300 -14.20 12.13 1.89
N ASP A 301 -13.82 11.87 3.15
CA ASP A 301 -13.20 12.85 4.03
C ASP A 301 -11.84 13.33 3.49
N VAL A 302 -11.01 12.42 2.99
CA VAL A 302 -9.73 12.77 2.37
C VAL A 302 -9.94 13.58 1.10
N LEU A 303 -10.89 13.20 0.23
CA LEU A 303 -11.19 13.92 -1.00
C LEU A 303 -11.72 15.33 -0.70
N ASP A 304 -12.57 15.51 0.30
CA ASP A 304 -13.07 16.82 0.70
C ASP A 304 -11.96 17.74 1.21
N LYS A 305 -11.01 17.20 1.99
CA LYS A 305 -9.81 17.94 2.42
C LYS A 305 -8.89 18.27 1.25
N LEU A 306 -8.73 17.36 0.29
CA LEU A 306 -7.86 17.56 -0.87
C LEU A 306 -8.42 18.58 -1.87
N LYS A 307 -9.75 18.71 -2.00
CA LYS A 307 -10.36 19.71 -2.90
C LYS A 307 -9.85 21.13 -2.61
N LEU A 308 -9.82 21.53 -1.33
CA LEU A 308 -9.33 22.85 -0.92
C LEU A 308 -7.86 23.06 -1.27
N GLU A 309 -7.03 22.03 -1.06
CA GLU A 309 -5.60 22.07 -1.34
C GLU A 309 -5.29 22.10 -2.85
N MET A 310 -6.14 21.47 -3.65
CA MET A 310 -6.02 21.45 -5.11
C MET A 310 -6.34 22.80 -5.74
N GLU A 311 -7.27 23.56 -5.16
CA GLU A 311 -7.67 24.88 -5.61
C GLU A 311 -6.60 25.95 -5.32
N ASP A 312 -5.75 25.75 -4.30
CA ASP A 312 -4.66 26.67 -4.01
C ASP A 312 -3.55 26.59 -5.07
N ARG A 313 -3.45 27.65 -5.89
CA ARG A 313 -2.40 27.80 -6.91
C ARG A 313 -0.98 27.69 -6.33
N LYS A 314 -0.76 28.11 -5.07
CA LYS A 314 0.56 28.06 -4.43
C LYS A 314 1.07 26.64 -4.28
N ASN A 315 0.18 25.68 -3.97
CA ASN A 315 0.55 24.28 -3.82
C ASN A 315 1.11 23.66 -5.11
N TRP A 316 0.78 24.23 -6.26
CA TRP A 316 1.25 23.79 -7.58
C TRP A 316 2.55 24.45 -8.05
N THR A 317 2.97 25.54 -7.42
CA THR A 317 4.18 26.29 -7.82
C THR A 317 5.28 26.23 -6.77
N MET A 318 4.93 26.15 -5.49
CA MET A 318 5.88 25.97 -4.40
C MET A 318 6.53 24.59 -4.54
N LYS A 319 7.85 24.57 -4.67
CA LYS A 319 8.63 23.34 -4.72
C LYS A 319 8.75 22.77 -3.30
N VAL A 320 8.64 21.45 -3.17
CA VAL A 320 8.94 20.76 -1.91
C VAL A 320 10.40 21.03 -1.59
N GLN A 321 10.65 21.79 -0.54
CA GLN A 321 12.00 21.97 -0.02
C GLN A 321 12.35 20.64 0.65
N GLY A 322 13.25 19.87 0.03
CA GLY A 322 13.77 18.67 0.67
C GLY A 322 14.30 19.04 2.05
N ALA A 323 14.03 18.19 3.04
CA ALA A 323 14.84 18.14 4.25
C ALA A 323 16.27 17.75 3.83
N VAL A 324 17.03 18.73 3.37
CA VAL A 324 18.40 18.57 2.89
C VAL A 324 19.29 18.34 4.11
N LEU A 325 19.56 17.07 4.41
CA LEU A 325 20.85 16.72 5.01
C LEU A 325 21.82 16.10 3.99
N LEU A 326 21.36 15.70 2.80
CA LEU A 326 22.24 15.31 1.68
C LEU A 326 21.58 15.65 0.33
N PRO A 327 22.21 16.45 -0.55
CA PRO A 327 21.77 16.60 -1.93
C PRO A 327 22.09 15.31 -2.69
N GLY A 328 21.11 14.41 -2.79
CA GLY A 328 21.16 13.26 -3.69
C GLY A 328 20.88 13.67 -5.14
N PRO A 329 21.17 12.80 -6.12
CA PRO A 329 20.97 13.05 -7.56
C PRO A 329 19.50 13.19 -8.01
N GLU A 330 18.54 13.01 -7.11
CA GLU A 330 17.10 12.97 -7.37
C GLU A 330 16.41 14.27 -6.86
N ASP A 331 16.83 15.44 -7.35
CA ASP A 331 16.03 16.66 -7.15
C ASP A 331 14.79 16.57 -8.05
N TYR A 332 13.75 15.92 -7.54
CA TYR A 332 12.49 15.70 -8.25
C TYR A 332 11.78 17.01 -8.61
N ARG A 333 12.13 18.14 -7.99
CA ARG A 333 11.49 19.46 -8.19
C ARG A 333 9.95 19.37 -8.16
N SER A 334 9.43 18.52 -7.30
CA SER A 334 8.00 18.27 -7.18
C SER A 334 7.28 19.46 -6.54
N PRO A 335 6.06 19.81 -6.98
CA PRO A 335 5.22 20.77 -6.29
C PRO A 335 4.74 20.24 -4.92
N ALA A 336 4.42 21.15 -4.00
CA ALA A 336 3.96 20.86 -2.64
C ALA A 336 2.68 20.01 -2.59
N ILE A 337 1.81 20.13 -3.59
CA ILE A 337 0.58 19.32 -3.68
C ILE A 337 0.87 17.81 -3.65
N SER A 338 1.98 17.35 -4.23
CA SER A 338 2.34 15.93 -4.21
C SER A 338 2.60 15.45 -2.79
N SER A 339 3.30 16.24 -1.97
CA SER A 339 3.51 15.91 -0.55
C SER A 339 2.22 15.92 0.25
N VAL A 340 1.27 16.81 -0.07
CA VAL A 340 -0.05 16.82 0.58
C VAL A 340 -0.82 15.54 0.27
N PHE A 341 -0.88 15.12 -0.99
CA PHE A 341 -1.53 13.84 -1.35
C PHE A 341 -0.84 12.65 -0.68
N LEU A 342 0.50 12.58 -0.69
CA LEU A 342 1.25 11.50 -0.05
C LEU A 342 1.02 11.48 1.47
N GLN A 343 0.97 12.63 2.13
CA GLN A 343 0.69 12.71 3.57
C GLN A 343 -0.72 12.18 3.90
N ARG A 344 -1.72 12.53 3.08
CA ARG A 344 -3.10 12.02 3.26
C ARG A 344 -3.17 10.52 2.98
N LEU A 345 -2.53 10.05 1.90
CA LEU A 345 -2.46 8.63 1.58
C LEU A 345 -1.75 7.84 2.70
N SER A 346 -0.64 8.36 3.23
CA SER A 346 0.09 7.76 4.36
C SER A 346 -0.82 7.64 5.59
N ALA A 347 -1.60 8.68 5.91
CA ALA A 347 -2.52 8.61 7.05
C ALA A 347 -3.59 7.51 6.89
N VAL A 348 -4.09 7.31 5.65
CA VAL A 348 -5.03 6.21 5.34
C VAL A 348 -4.34 4.84 5.44
N VAL A 349 -3.11 4.72 4.93
CA VAL A 349 -2.29 3.51 5.03
C VAL A 349 -1.98 3.16 6.49
N ASP A 350 -1.69 4.15 7.34
CA ASP A 350 -1.41 3.93 8.77
C ASP A 350 -2.62 3.37 9.51
N ARG A 351 -3.84 3.73 9.09
CA ARG A 351 -5.09 3.14 9.61
C ARG A 351 -5.31 1.74 9.06
N CYS A 352 -4.99 1.52 7.79
CA CYS A 352 -5.04 0.21 7.12
C CYS A 352 -4.13 -0.83 7.81
N ARG A 353 -2.94 -0.40 8.26
CA ARG A 353 -1.98 -1.24 9.04
C ARG A 353 -2.53 -1.72 10.38
N ALA A 354 -3.57 -1.08 10.92
CA ALA A 354 -4.17 -1.51 12.18
C ALA A 354 -5.13 -2.69 12.02
N LEU A 355 -5.55 -3.02 10.79
CA LEU A 355 -6.46 -4.13 10.54
C LEU A 355 -5.79 -5.48 10.89
N PRO A 356 -6.55 -6.44 11.47
CA PRO A 356 -5.98 -7.68 12.01
C PRO A 356 -5.73 -8.77 10.96
N SER A 357 -6.00 -8.50 9.67
CA SER A 357 -5.86 -9.46 8.58
C SER A 357 -5.34 -8.77 7.33
N VAL A 358 -4.34 -9.37 6.68
CA VAL A 358 -3.77 -8.92 5.41
C VAL A 358 -4.85 -8.80 4.32
N SER A 359 -5.84 -9.71 4.32
CA SER A 359 -6.95 -9.68 3.35
C SER A 359 -7.86 -8.45 3.52
N LEU A 360 -8.10 -8.02 4.77
CA LEU A 360 -8.87 -6.82 5.06
C LEU A 360 -8.06 -5.56 4.73
N SER A 361 -6.77 -5.54 5.08
CA SER A 361 -5.86 -4.45 4.72
C SER A 361 -5.77 -4.26 3.20
N SER A 362 -5.60 -5.34 2.45
CA SER A 362 -5.59 -5.30 0.98
C SER A 362 -6.89 -4.72 0.42
N ARG A 363 -8.05 -5.24 0.87
CA ARG A 363 -9.36 -4.74 0.44
C ARG A 363 -9.54 -3.25 0.78
N PHE A 364 -9.18 -2.83 1.98
CA PHE A 364 -9.28 -1.44 2.40
C PHE A 364 -8.36 -0.52 1.58
N ALA A 365 -7.12 -0.94 1.32
CA ALA A 365 -6.16 -0.22 0.50
C ALA A 365 -6.64 -0.06 -0.96
N ARG A 366 -7.28 -1.08 -1.53
CA ARG A 366 -7.92 -1.01 -2.86
C ARG A 366 -9.12 -0.05 -2.89
N LEU A 367 -9.94 -0.03 -1.85
CA LEU A 367 -11.16 0.78 -1.82
C LEU A 367 -10.93 2.26 -1.48
N SER A 368 -9.87 2.58 -0.73
CA SER A 368 -9.58 3.95 -0.30
C SER A 368 -8.27 4.48 -0.90
N GLY A 369 -7.18 3.72 -0.80
CA GLY A 369 -5.85 4.11 -1.26
C GLY A 369 -5.76 4.29 -2.78
N ALA A 370 -6.14 3.28 -3.55
CA ALA A 370 -6.08 3.34 -5.02
C ALA A 370 -6.92 4.50 -5.62
N PRO A 371 -8.16 4.77 -5.16
CA PRO A 371 -8.92 5.95 -5.59
C PRO A 371 -8.26 7.29 -5.27
N ILE A 372 -7.52 7.43 -4.16
CA ILE A 372 -6.75 8.65 -3.87
C ILE A 372 -5.64 8.85 -4.91
N ILE A 373 -4.94 7.77 -5.28
CA ILE A 373 -3.88 7.81 -6.31
C ILE A 373 -4.49 8.14 -7.68
N HIS A 374 -5.62 7.51 -8.03
CA HIS A 374 -6.36 7.85 -9.25
C HIS A 374 -6.81 9.31 -9.26
N LYS A 375 -7.30 9.83 -8.13
CA LYS A 375 -7.67 11.24 -8.04
C LYS A 375 -6.48 12.14 -8.30
N PHE A 376 -5.32 11.84 -7.73
CA PHE A 376 -4.08 12.58 -7.99
C PHE A 376 -3.74 12.58 -9.49
N LEU A 377 -3.79 11.41 -10.12
CA LEU A 377 -3.54 11.25 -11.55
C LEU A 377 -4.53 12.07 -12.40
N ASP A 378 -5.82 12.02 -12.10
CA ASP A 378 -6.85 12.81 -12.79
C ASP A 378 -6.56 14.31 -12.68
N CYS A 379 -6.10 14.76 -11.52
CA CYS A 379 -5.79 16.17 -11.28
C CYS A 379 -4.61 16.64 -12.12
N ILE A 380 -3.51 15.89 -12.14
CA ILE A 380 -2.34 16.25 -12.95
C ILE A 380 -2.64 16.14 -14.46
N LEU A 381 -3.48 15.18 -14.85
CA LEU A 381 -3.91 15.01 -16.23
C LEU A 381 -4.77 16.16 -16.72
N LEU A 382 -5.83 16.51 -15.98
CA LEU A 382 -6.71 17.63 -16.31
C LEU A 382 -5.90 18.92 -16.48
N ARG A 383 -4.97 19.18 -15.56
CA ARG A 383 -4.09 20.36 -15.61
C ARG A 383 -3.25 20.42 -16.89
N CYS A 384 -2.73 19.29 -17.34
CA CYS A 384 -1.95 19.22 -18.58
C CYS A 384 -2.83 19.38 -19.82
N GLN A 385 -4.02 18.77 -19.82
CA GLN A 385 -5.00 18.91 -20.91
C GLN A 385 -5.51 20.36 -21.05
N GLU A 386 -5.75 21.05 -19.94
CA GLU A 386 -6.08 22.48 -19.95
C GLU A 386 -4.95 23.33 -20.54
N ALA A 387 -3.70 23.02 -20.18
CA ALA A 387 -2.52 23.71 -20.71
C ALA A 387 -2.38 23.49 -22.23
N GLU A 388 -2.57 22.24 -22.69
CA GLU A 388 -2.55 21.89 -24.11
C GLU A 388 -3.71 22.55 -24.87
N GLY A 389 -4.93 22.53 -24.33
CA GLY A 389 -6.12 23.05 -24.99
C GLY A 389 -6.16 24.57 -25.13
N LEU A 390 -5.62 25.30 -24.16
CA LEU A 390 -5.67 26.77 -24.15
C LEU A 390 -4.58 27.41 -25.02
N THR A 391 -3.40 26.80 -25.10
CA THR A 391 -2.21 27.46 -25.69
C THR A 391 -1.40 26.57 -26.62
N ALA A 392 -1.81 25.33 -26.84
CA ALA A 392 -1.04 24.31 -27.54
C ALA A 392 0.39 24.14 -26.97
N LEU A 393 0.57 24.43 -25.67
CA LEU A 393 1.85 24.42 -24.94
C LEU A 393 2.92 25.36 -25.55
N THR A 394 2.50 26.43 -26.23
CA THR A 394 3.43 27.36 -26.88
C THR A 394 3.93 28.47 -25.96
N ASP A 395 3.21 28.79 -24.91
CA ASP A 395 3.56 29.77 -23.87
C ASP A 395 4.43 29.14 -22.77
N ASP A 396 5.16 29.99 -22.05
CA ASP A 396 6.09 29.55 -21.01
C ASP A 396 5.35 29.05 -19.76
N ASP A 397 4.22 29.66 -19.41
CA ASP A 397 3.41 29.30 -18.25
C ASP A 397 2.78 27.90 -18.39
N ALA A 398 2.29 27.53 -19.57
CA ALA A 398 1.79 26.18 -19.85
C ALA A 398 2.90 25.14 -19.80
N LEU A 399 4.10 25.45 -20.30
CA LEU A 399 5.26 24.56 -20.18
C LEU A 399 5.63 24.33 -18.70
N ILE A 400 5.65 25.39 -17.89
CA ILE A 400 5.89 25.29 -16.45
C ILE A 400 4.78 24.48 -15.76
N LYS A 401 3.52 24.67 -16.16
CA LYS A 401 2.37 23.91 -15.63
C LYS A 401 2.52 22.41 -15.90
N VAL A 402 2.87 22.02 -17.14
CA VAL A 402 3.06 20.61 -17.52
C VAL A 402 4.30 20.01 -16.86
N THR A 403 5.42 20.72 -16.81
CA THR A 403 6.64 20.23 -16.14
C THR A 403 6.42 20.00 -14.65
N ASN A 404 5.69 20.89 -13.96
CA ASN A 404 5.31 20.68 -12.56
C ASN A 404 4.46 19.41 -12.38
N SER A 405 3.51 19.14 -13.28
CA SER A 405 2.72 17.90 -13.26
C SER A 405 3.55 16.64 -13.51
N ILE A 406 4.52 16.70 -14.43
CA ILE A 406 5.45 15.59 -14.71
C ILE A 406 6.32 15.30 -13.48
N ASN A 407 6.88 16.35 -12.86
CA ASN A 407 7.67 16.22 -11.62
C ASN A 407 6.84 15.65 -10.47
N ALA A 408 5.57 16.10 -10.35
CA ALA A 408 4.63 15.59 -9.36
C ALA A 408 4.41 14.08 -9.54
N ALA A 409 4.15 13.64 -10.77
CA ALA A 409 3.98 12.22 -11.10
C ALA A 409 5.21 11.40 -10.75
N ARG A 410 6.42 11.86 -11.13
CA ARG A 410 7.67 11.13 -10.86
C ARG A 410 7.94 11.00 -9.37
N TYR A 411 7.79 12.07 -8.60
CA TYR A 411 7.98 12.01 -7.15
C TYR A 411 6.98 11.05 -6.50
N PHE A 412 5.70 11.16 -6.88
CA PHE A 412 4.66 10.28 -6.36
C PHE A 412 4.93 8.81 -6.68
N GLU A 413 5.30 8.51 -7.93
CA GLU A 413 5.72 7.17 -8.39
C GLU A 413 6.91 6.64 -7.59
N SER A 414 7.94 7.46 -7.34
CA SER A 414 9.13 7.03 -6.60
C SER A 414 8.79 6.62 -5.16
N VAL A 415 7.92 7.38 -4.49
CA VAL A 415 7.49 7.08 -3.11
C VAL A 415 6.62 5.83 -3.08
N LEU A 416 5.70 5.65 -4.04
CA LEU A 416 4.89 4.45 -4.12
C LEU A 416 5.73 3.19 -4.36
N LYS A 417 6.77 3.27 -5.22
CA LYS A 417 7.70 2.16 -5.44
C LYS A 417 8.45 1.79 -4.17
N GLU A 418 8.96 2.78 -3.44
CA GLU A 418 9.61 2.56 -2.13
C GLU A 418 8.66 1.91 -1.14
N TRP A 419 7.40 2.34 -1.08
CA TRP A 419 6.40 1.71 -0.21
C TRP A 419 6.11 0.27 -0.62
N CYS A 420 6.05 -0.05 -1.90
CA CYS A 420 5.81 -1.41 -2.37
C CYS A 420 6.97 -2.38 -2.06
N GLU A 421 8.13 -1.89 -1.61
CA GLU A 421 9.24 -2.70 -1.09
C GLU A 421 9.10 -3.04 0.42
N ASP A 422 8.20 -2.37 1.16
CA ASP A 422 7.91 -2.67 2.56
C ASP A 422 7.14 -4.01 2.68
N VAL A 423 7.52 -4.83 3.66
CA VAL A 423 6.96 -6.16 3.96
C VAL A 423 5.42 -6.11 4.03
N PHE A 424 4.87 -5.06 4.63
CA PHE A 424 3.42 -4.88 4.72
C PHE A 424 2.72 -4.89 3.35
N PHE A 425 3.31 -4.23 2.35
CA PHE A 425 2.75 -4.15 1.00
C PHE A 425 3.04 -5.41 0.17
N LEU A 426 4.20 -6.03 0.37
CA LEU A 426 4.55 -7.29 -0.27
C LEU A 426 3.60 -8.42 0.16
N GLU A 427 3.26 -8.51 1.46
CA GLU A 427 2.30 -9.50 1.97
C GLU A 427 0.91 -9.35 1.33
N MET A 428 0.44 -8.11 1.16
CA MET A 428 -0.84 -7.83 0.50
C MET A 428 -0.86 -8.25 -0.98
N GLY A 429 0.26 -8.06 -1.70
CA GLY A 429 0.38 -8.47 -3.12
C GLY A 429 0.40 -9.99 -3.30
N LEU A 430 0.96 -10.74 -2.34
CA LEU A 430 1.00 -12.21 -2.39
C LEU A 430 -0.37 -12.84 -2.12
N HIS A 431 -1.16 -12.28 -1.20
CA HIS A 431 -2.46 -12.83 -0.82
C HIS A 431 -3.53 -12.68 -1.92
N GLU A 432 -3.38 -11.72 -2.85
CA GLU A 432 -4.25 -11.60 -4.04
C GLU A 432 -4.06 -12.79 -5.02
N GLY A 433 -2.84 -13.33 -5.14
CA GLY A 433 -2.55 -14.48 -6.00
C GLY A 433 -3.22 -15.78 -5.56
N ASP A 434 -3.42 -15.96 -4.24
CA ASP A 434 -4.00 -17.17 -3.66
C ASP A 434 -5.54 -17.19 -3.67
N GLN A 435 -6.19 -16.02 -3.60
CA GLN A 435 -7.66 -15.94 -3.63
C GLN A 435 -8.23 -16.25 -5.03
N LEU A 436 -7.49 -15.97 -6.11
CA LEU A 436 -7.90 -16.31 -7.46
C LEU A 436 -7.79 -17.82 -7.77
N GLY A 437 -7.08 -18.58 -6.94
CA GLY A 437 -6.93 -20.03 -7.07
C GLY A 437 -8.13 -20.86 -6.62
N THR A 438 -9.13 -20.26 -5.95
CA THR A 438 -10.20 -21.02 -5.28
C THR A 438 -11.62 -20.82 -5.86
N VAL A 439 -11.78 -20.00 -6.90
CA VAL A 439 -13.09 -19.88 -7.60
C VAL A 439 -13.10 -20.73 -8.86
N VAL A 440 -13.56 -21.97 -8.73
CA VAL A 440 -13.86 -22.85 -9.86
C VAL A 440 -15.00 -22.28 -10.69
N GLY A 441 -14.66 -21.81 -11.90
CA GLY A 441 -15.48 -21.85 -13.10
C GLY A 441 -16.50 -20.71 -13.28
N VAL A 442 -16.22 -19.78 -14.21
CA VAL A 442 -16.88 -19.63 -15.53
C VAL A 442 -16.10 -18.59 -16.35
N ASN A 443 -15.76 -18.98 -17.59
CA ASN A 443 -15.13 -18.22 -18.68
C ASN A 443 -15.05 -16.68 -18.55
N SER A 444 -13.82 -16.19 -18.38
CA SER A 444 -13.37 -14.90 -18.92
C SER A 444 -11.99 -15.10 -19.55
N PHE A 445 -11.95 -15.03 -20.89
CA PHE A 445 -10.70 -14.99 -21.64
C PHE A 445 -10.09 -13.59 -21.50
N SER A 446 -9.04 -13.41 -20.68
CA SER A 446 -7.93 -12.51 -21.02
C SER A 446 -6.75 -12.59 -20.03
N ARG A 447 -5.57 -12.79 -20.63
CA ARG A 447 -4.18 -12.79 -20.12
C ARG A 447 -3.72 -13.98 -19.27
N PRO A 448 -2.68 -14.71 -19.70
CA PRO A 448 -1.93 -15.59 -18.82
C PRO A 448 -1.09 -14.73 -17.87
N ILE A 449 -1.40 -14.77 -16.58
CA ILE A 449 -0.58 -14.18 -15.53
C ILE A 449 0.49 -15.23 -15.18
N GLU A 450 1.61 -15.19 -15.92
CA GLU A 450 2.88 -15.71 -15.45
C GLU A 450 3.78 -14.50 -15.18
N GLY A 451 3.74 -14.03 -13.95
CA GLY A 451 4.60 -13.00 -13.39
C GLY A 451 4.54 -13.08 -11.85
N PRO A 452 5.60 -12.67 -11.13
CA PRO A 452 5.53 -12.52 -9.68
C PRO A 452 4.33 -11.61 -9.35
N GLY A 453 3.56 -11.96 -8.32
CA GLY A 453 2.27 -11.34 -8.02
C GLY A 453 2.31 -9.81 -8.14
N SER A 454 1.34 -9.24 -8.86
CA SER A 454 1.22 -7.79 -8.99
C SER A 454 1.08 -7.17 -7.61
N GLY A 455 1.95 -6.22 -7.28
CA GLY A 455 1.86 -5.40 -6.08
C GLY A 455 0.52 -4.66 -6.00
N ILE A 456 0.12 -4.31 -4.77
CA ILE A 456 -1.20 -3.74 -4.45
C ILE A 456 -1.53 -2.45 -5.24
N PHE A 457 -0.49 -1.71 -5.66
CA PHE A 457 -0.58 -0.44 -6.39
C PHE A 457 0.14 -0.47 -7.74
N ASP A 458 0.48 -1.66 -8.27
CA ASP A 458 1.24 -1.77 -9.51
C ASP A 458 0.50 -1.15 -10.70
N ASP A 459 -0.82 -1.35 -10.77
CA ASP A 459 -1.67 -0.76 -11.81
C ASP A 459 -1.65 0.77 -11.76
N GLU A 460 -1.67 1.35 -10.56
CA GLU A 460 -1.60 2.81 -10.35
C GLU A 460 -0.21 3.36 -10.68
N ILE A 461 0.86 2.64 -10.33
CA ILE A 461 2.25 2.98 -10.65
C ILE A 461 2.46 2.97 -12.18
N GLU A 462 1.98 1.94 -12.88
CA GLU A 462 2.07 1.84 -14.35
C GLU A 462 1.36 3.02 -15.03
N LYS A 463 0.18 3.42 -14.52
CA LYS A 463 -0.55 4.59 -15.04
C LYS A 463 0.22 5.89 -14.86
N LEU A 464 0.88 6.10 -13.71
CA LEU A 464 1.75 7.26 -13.47
C LEU A 464 2.95 7.28 -14.41
N GLU A 465 3.59 6.13 -14.63
CA GLU A 465 4.71 5.99 -15.56
C GLU A 465 4.29 6.33 -17.00
N LYS A 466 3.17 5.77 -17.44
CA LYS A 466 2.61 6.01 -18.77
C LYS A 466 2.27 7.48 -18.97
N PHE A 467 1.62 8.11 -17.99
CA PHE A 467 1.33 9.54 -17.99
C PHE A 467 2.62 10.37 -18.18
N ARG A 468 3.66 10.08 -17.40
CA ARG A 468 4.94 10.78 -17.46
C ARG A 468 5.56 10.67 -18.86
N LEU A 469 5.65 9.45 -19.40
CA LEU A 469 6.23 9.21 -20.73
C LEU A 469 5.46 9.93 -21.84
N GLU A 470 4.13 9.91 -21.79
CA GLU A 470 3.27 10.59 -22.76
C GLU A 470 3.52 12.10 -22.76
N TRP A 471 3.49 12.74 -21.59
CA TRP A 471 3.60 14.19 -21.49
C TRP A 471 5.02 14.70 -21.74
N VAL A 472 6.06 13.95 -21.35
CA VAL A 472 7.45 14.23 -21.77
C VAL A 472 7.60 14.16 -23.29
N GLY A 473 6.97 13.17 -23.93
CA GLY A 473 6.89 13.06 -25.39
C GLY A 473 6.21 14.26 -26.03
N LYS A 474 5.05 14.69 -25.49
CA LYS A 474 4.33 15.88 -25.97
C LYS A 474 5.16 17.15 -25.87
N LEU A 475 5.88 17.38 -24.76
CA LEU A 475 6.80 18.50 -24.62
C LEU A 475 7.85 18.51 -25.74
N SER A 476 8.46 17.35 -25.99
CA SER A 476 9.47 17.18 -27.05
C SER A 476 8.89 17.51 -28.45
N VAL A 477 7.66 17.05 -28.72
CA VAL A 477 6.96 17.30 -30.00
C VAL A 477 6.63 18.78 -30.18
N VAL A 478 6.14 19.45 -29.15
CA VAL A 478 5.78 20.89 -29.24
C VAL A 478 7.02 21.74 -29.48
N LEU A 479 8.11 21.48 -28.77
CA LEU A 479 9.38 22.17 -28.98
C LEU A 479 9.93 21.94 -30.40
N SER A 480 9.87 20.69 -30.87
CA SER A 480 10.29 20.33 -32.23
C SER A 480 9.47 21.08 -33.28
N ARG A 481 8.13 21.14 -33.13
CA ARG A 481 7.25 21.89 -34.03
C ARG A 481 7.53 23.39 -34.02
N GLY A 482 7.78 23.97 -32.84
CA GLY A 482 8.14 25.37 -32.71
C GLY A 482 9.48 25.69 -33.39
N PHE A 483 10.46 24.81 -33.25
CA PHE A 483 11.74 24.90 -33.94
C PHE A 483 11.55 24.79 -35.46
N ASP A 484 10.81 23.78 -35.95
CA ASP A 484 10.54 23.57 -37.37
C ASP A 484 9.87 24.79 -38.03
N ALA A 485 8.93 25.43 -37.33
CA ALA A 485 8.24 26.62 -37.81
C ALA A 485 9.22 27.79 -38.03
N ARG A 486 10.15 28.01 -37.09
CA ARG A 486 11.14 29.10 -37.16
C ARG A 486 12.34 28.77 -38.08
N CYS A 487 12.68 27.48 -38.21
CA CYS A 487 13.77 27.00 -39.06
C CYS A 487 13.37 26.87 -40.55
N ARG A 488 12.07 27.05 -40.87
CA ARG A 488 11.53 26.85 -42.22
C ARG A 488 12.25 27.67 -43.29
N ASP A 489 12.56 28.93 -43.00
CA ASP A 489 13.20 29.83 -43.97
C ASP A 489 14.67 29.46 -44.20
N TYR A 490 15.35 29.01 -43.14
CA TYR A 490 16.69 28.45 -43.23
C TYR A 490 16.73 27.20 -44.12
N MET A 491 15.77 26.29 -43.96
CA MET A 491 15.68 25.07 -44.77
C MET A 491 15.32 25.34 -46.24
N LYS A 492 14.51 26.36 -46.51
CA LYS A 492 14.07 26.70 -47.88
C LYS A 492 15.10 27.50 -48.67
N ASN A 493 16.01 28.21 -48.01
CA ASN A 493 16.96 29.09 -48.69
C ASN A 493 18.10 28.30 -49.37
N ARG A 494 17.81 27.73 -50.54
CA ARG A 494 18.78 26.93 -51.31
C ARG A 494 19.96 27.75 -51.86
N LYS A 495 19.78 29.06 -52.04
CA LYS A 495 20.78 29.96 -52.62
C LYS A 495 21.98 30.15 -51.68
N GLN A 496 21.75 30.05 -50.36
CA GLN A 496 22.79 30.25 -49.36
C GLN A 496 23.95 29.24 -49.45
N TRP A 497 23.74 28.10 -50.13
CA TRP A 497 24.74 27.04 -50.32
C TRP A 497 25.59 27.24 -51.60
N GLN A 498 25.20 28.18 -52.46
CA GLN A 498 25.79 28.43 -53.78
C GLN A 498 26.43 29.82 -53.92
N GLU A 499 26.18 30.72 -52.97
CA GLU A 499 26.74 32.07 -52.95
C GLU A 499 28.23 32.06 -52.64
N LYS A 500 29.00 32.92 -53.33
CA LYS A 500 30.39 33.19 -52.96
C LYS A 500 30.41 33.94 -51.63
N VAL A 501 31.41 33.65 -50.80
CA VAL A 501 31.58 34.28 -49.47
C VAL A 501 31.77 35.79 -49.65
N GLU A 502 30.74 36.58 -49.36
CA GLU A 502 30.94 38.01 -49.08
C GLU A 502 31.51 38.12 -47.66
N GLU A 503 32.63 38.83 -47.54
CA GLU A 503 33.30 39.11 -46.27
C GLU A 503 32.31 39.80 -45.31
N GLY A 504 31.81 39.07 -44.31
CA GLY A 504 31.11 39.70 -43.18
C GLY A 504 30.18 38.81 -42.36
N TRP A 505 29.53 37.78 -42.93
CA TRP A 505 28.56 36.96 -42.17
C TRP A 505 28.73 35.46 -42.48
N MET A 506 29.41 34.75 -41.58
CA MET A 506 29.64 33.30 -41.69
C MET A 506 28.46 32.44 -41.20
N VAL A 507 27.52 33.00 -40.45
CA VAL A 507 26.35 32.28 -39.88
C VAL A 507 25.06 32.78 -40.51
N SER A 508 24.17 31.85 -40.86
CA SER A 508 22.87 32.17 -41.47
C SER A 508 21.92 32.84 -40.47
N LYS A 509 21.52 34.09 -40.76
CA LYS A 509 20.59 34.86 -39.91
C LYS A 509 19.25 34.15 -39.69
N SER A 510 18.80 33.37 -40.68
CA SER A 510 17.55 32.60 -40.63
C SER A 510 17.60 31.42 -39.66
N LEU A 511 18.79 30.96 -39.25
CA LEU A 511 18.96 29.91 -38.24
C LEU A 511 18.95 30.48 -36.82
N LEU A 512 19.50 31.68 -36.62
CA LEU A 512 19.65 32.30 -35.29
C LEU A 512 18.32 32.41 -34.52
N GLY A 513 17.23 32.81 -35.18
CA GLY A 513 15.92 32.92 -34.53
C GLY A 513 15.31 31.57 -34.10
N ALA A 514 15.69 30.47 -34.76
CA ALA A 514 15.28 29.12 -34.38
C ALA A 514 16.13 28.59 -33.21
N LEU A 515 17.42 28.93 -33.18
CA LEU A 515 18.32 28.59 -32.08
C LEU A 515 18.01 29.37 -30.80
N ASP A 516 17.71 30.67 -30.91
CA ASP A 516 17.26 31.51 -29.79
C ASP A 516 15.98 30.97 -29.16
N TYR A 517 15.00 30.58 -29.99
CA TYR A 517 13.80 29.88 -29.53
C TYR A 517 14.11 28.62 -28.72
N LEU A 518 14.97 27.76 -29.29
CA LEU A 518 15.33 26.49 -28.69
C LEU A 518 16.02 26.72 -27.34
N GLN A 519 17.01 27.63 -27.30
CA GLN A 519 17.72 27.97 -26.08
C GLN A 519 16.79 28.54 -25.00
N GLY A 520 15.88 29.47 -25.37
CA GLY A 520 14.94 30.07 -24.44
C GLY A 520 13.98 29.06 -23.83
N LYS A 521 13.37 28.20 -24.67
CA LYS A 521 12.46 27.15 -24.20
C LYS A 521 13.17 26.07 -23.38
N MET A 522 14.36 25.67 -23.81
CA MET A 522 15.14 24.67 -23.09
C MET A 522 15.63 25.18 -21.73
N SER A 523 15.96 26.47 -21.61
CA SER A 523 16.31 27.08 -20.31
C SER A 523 15.14 27.04 -19.32
N ILE A 524 13.90 27.22 -19.80
CA ILE A 524 12.70 27.10 -18.97
C ILE A 524 12.52 25.66 -18.49
N LEU A 525 12.65 24.68 -19.40
CA LEU A 525 12.57 23.27 -19.03
C LEU A 525 13.69 22.86 -18.08
N GLU A 526 14.92 23.34 -18.30
CA GLU A 526 16.07 23.09 -17.43
C GLU A 526 15.88 23.65 -16.03
N GLY A 527 15.14 24.75 -15.86
CA GLY A 527 14.80 25.31 -14.55
C GLY A 527 13.60 24.65 -13.88
N SER A 528 12.69 24.04 -14.64
CA SER A 528 11.39 23.59 -14.13
C SER A 528 11.23 22.07 -14.04
N LEU A 529 11.73 21.31 -15.03
CA LEU A 529 11.62 19.86 -15.14
C LEU A 529 12.73 19.17 -14.34
N ASN A 530 12.47 17.96 -13.84
CA ASN A 530 13.47 17.14 -13.17
C ASN A 530 14.57 16.69 -14.15
N ALA A 531 15.77 16.41 -13.62
CA ALA A 531 16.97 16.16 -14.43
C ALA A 531 16.83 14.96 -15.38
N ILE A 532 16.22 13.87 -14.92
CA ILE A 532 16.10 12.63 -15.69
C ILE A 532 15.18 12.83 -16.90
N ASP A 533 14.01 13.47 -16.72
CA ASP A 533 13.09 13.76 -17.82
C ASP A 533 13.64 14.83 -18.77
N PHE A 534 14.33 15.83 -18.22
CA PHE A 534 15.00 16.86 -19.02
C PHE A 534 16.00 16.24 -20.00
N VAL A 535 16.77 15.24 -19.55
CA VAL A 535 17.68 14.49 -20.42
C VAL A 535 16.96 13.79 -21.57
N GLY A 536 15.79 13.20 -21.28
CA GLY A 536 14.93 12.61 -22.31
C GLY A 536 14.47 13.62 -23.36
N VAL A 537 14.03 14.80 -22.93
CA VAL A 537 13.53 15.86 -23.83
C VAL A 537 14.63 16.38 -24.75
N TRP A 538 15.78 16.81 -24.20
CA TRP A 538 16.81 17.43 -25.03
C TRP A 538 17.46 16.43 -26.00
N ARG A 539 17.61 15.16 -25.61
CA ARG A 539 18.11 14.11 -26.52
C ARG A 539 17.15 13.84 -27.67
N SER A 540 15.84 13.82 -27.37
CA SER A 540 14.80 13.68 -28.39
C SER A 540 14.81 14.85 -29.37
N LEU A 541 15.04 16.06 -28.85
CA LEU A 541 15.16 17.27 -29.66
C LEU A 541 16.43 17.26 -30.52
N ALA A 542 17.59 16.86 -29.97
CA ALA A 542 18.83 16.72 -30.72
C ALA A 542 18.66 15.73 -31.89
N ALA A 543 18.07 14.56 -31.62
CA ALA A 543 17.79 13.57 -32.66
C ALA A 543 16.79 14.07 -33.72
N HIS A 544 15.82 14.91 -33.33
CA HIS A 544 14.90 15.55 -34.29
C HIS A 544 15.63 16.56 -35.16
N VAL A 545 16.44 17.44 -34.57
CA VAL A 545 17.20 18.47 -35.29
C VAL A 545 18.24 17.84 -36.23
N ASP A 546 18.92 16.76 -35.82
CA ASP A 546 19.82 15.98 -36.69
C ASP A 546 19.09 15.47 -37.94
N ARG A 547 17.93 14.83 -37.75
CA ARG A 547 17.10 14.36 -38.86
C ARG A 547 16.60 15.51 -39.74
N LEU A 548 16.22 16.64 -39.16
CA LEU A 548 15.73 17.81 -39.89
C LEU A 548 16.83 18.39 -40.79
N ILE A 549 18.02 18.61 -40.26
CA ILE A 549 19.18 19.12 -41.01
C ILE A 549 19.58 18.11 -42.09
N PHE A 550 19.67 16.83 -41.74
CA PHE A 550 20.03 15.79 -42.69
C PHE A 550 19.04 15.69 -43.85
N SER A 551 17.74 15.58 -43.57
CA SER A 551 16.72 15.43 -44.61
C SER A 551 16.47 16.73 -45.39
N GLY A 552 16.49 17.88 -44.70
CA GLY A 552 16.16 19.18 -45.27
C GLY A 552 17.29 19.81 -46.08
N ILE A 553 18.55 19.60 -45.67
CA ILE A 553 19.72 20.26 -46.26
C ILE A 553 20.57 19.24 -47.04
N LEU A 554 21.11 18.23 -46.37
CA LEU A 554 22.08 17.31 -46.97
C LEU A 554 21.46 16.39 -48.03
N MET A 555 20.24 15.92 -47.78
CA MET A 555 19.48 15.09 -48.73
C MET A 555 18.67 15.90 -49.73
N SER A 556 18.77 17.24 -49.70
CA SER A 556 18.19 18.08 -50.75
C SER A 556 18.98 17.94 -52.06
N ASN A 557 18.39 18.28 -53.20
CA ASN A 557 19.10 18.26 -54.49
C ASN A 557 19.91 19.56 -54.72
N VAL A 558 20.39 20.20 -53.66
CA VAL A 558 21.12 21.46 -53.74
C VAL A 558 22.61 21.21 -53.87
N LYS A 559 23.26 22.00 -54.72
CA LYS A 559 24.72 21.98 -54.89
C LYS A 559 25.42 22.80 -53.82
N PHE A 560 26.48 22.25 -53.22
CA PHE A 560 27.31 22.89 -52.20
C PHE A 560 28.65 23.34 -52.79
N TYR A 561 28.86 24.66 -52.80
CA TYR A 561 30.13 25.29 -53.14
C TYR A 561 30.98 25.50 -51.88
N ASP A 562 32.26 25.84 -52.02
CA ASP A 562 33.19 25.95 -50.88
C ASP A 562 32.70 26.94 -49.81
N GLY A 563 32.18 28.10 -50.24
CA GLY A 563 31.56 29.07 -49.33
C GLY A 563 30.30 28.54 -48.61
N GLY A 564 29.52 27.69 -49.28
CA GLY A 564 28.34 27.04 -48.70
C GLY A 564 28.69 25.97 -47.68
N VAL A 565 29.78 25.21 -47.89
CA VAL A 565 30.29 24.23 -46.93
C VAL A 565 30.82 24.92 -45.68
N GLU A 566 31.55 26.03 -45.83
CA GLU A 566 32.03 26.80 -44.67
C GLU A 566 30.90 27.47 -43.89
N ARG A 567 29.87 27.99 -44.58
CA ARG A 567 28.65 28.49 -43.93
C ARG A 567 27.94 27.37 -43.15
N PHE A 568 27.76 26.19 -43.75
CA PHE A 568 27.15 25.04 -43.08
C PHE A 568 27.96 24.57 -41.87
N ARG A 569 29.30 24.59 -41.95
CA ARG A 569 30.18 24.33 -40.80
C ARG A 569 29.91 25.33 -39.67
N CYS A 570 29.92 26.62 -39.97
CA CYS A 570 29.73 27.66 -38.96
C CYS A 570 28.34 27.57 -38.31
N ASP A 571 27.29 27.30 -39.10
CA ASP A 571 25.93 27.07 -38.60
C ASP A 571 25.86 25.88 -37.63
N LEU A 572 26.49 24.75 -37.98
CA LEU A 572 26.57 23.58 -37.11
C LEU A 572 27.39 23.85 -35.84
N GLU A 573 28.47 24.62 -35.92
CA GLU A 573 29.25 25.02 -34.74
C GLU A 573 28.42 25.86 -33.76
N VAL A 574 27.56 26.76 -34.25
CA VAL A 574 26.64 27.52 -33.40
C VAL A 574 25.57 26.61 -32.79
N LEU A 575 24.98 25.71 -33.57
CA LEU A 575 24.02 24.71 -33.07
C LEU A 575 24.66 23.85 -31.95
N PHE A 576 25.85 23.32 -32.18
CA PHE A 576 26.59 22.57 -31.18
C PHE A 576 26.89 23.42 -29.95
N GLY A 577 27.24 24.69 -30.14
CA GLY A 577 27.42 25.68 -29.07
C GLY A 577 26.19 25.80 -28.16
N VAL A 578 24.97 25.79 -28.70
CA VAL A 578 23.73 25.80 -27.90
C VAL A 578 23.61 24.53 -27.06
N PHE A 579 23.86 23.36 -27.65
CA PHE A 579 23.77 22.08 -26.93
C PHE A 579 24.93 21.82 -25.95
N ARG A 580 26.03 22.59 -26.02
CA ARG A 580 27.12 22.52 -25.02
C ARG A 580 26.67 22.88 -23.61
N ALA A 581 25.57 23.62 -23.47
CA ALA A 581 24.96 23.87 -22.17
C ALA A 581 24.52 22.56 -21.47
N TRP A 582 24.16 21.52 -22.23
CA TRP A 582 23.56 20.29 -21.70
C TRP A 582 24.40 19.03 -21.92
N CYS A 583 25.45 19.10 -22.75
CA CYS A 583 26.34 17.97 -23.00
C CYS A 583 27.76 18.39 -23.36
N MET A 584 28.75 17.58 -22.97
CA MET A 584 30.17 17.86 -23.23
C MET A 584 30.57 17.69 -24.71
N ARG A 585 29.89 16.81 -25.45
CA ARG A 585 30.19 16.46 -26.85
C ARG A 585 28.90 16.45 -27.68
N PRO A 586 28.35 17.62 -28.05
CA PRO A 586 27.09 17.71 -28.79
C PRO A 586 27.13 16.97 -30.12
N GLU A 587 28.28 16.94 -30.80
CA GLU A 587 28.45 16.31 -32.12
C GLU A 587 28.02 14.83 -32.12
N GLY A 588 28.19 14.13 -31.00
CA GLY A 588 27.76 12.73 -30.85
C GLY A 588 26.24 12.52 -30.88
N PHE A 589 25.45 13.58 -30.65
CA PHE A 589 23.99 13.56 -30.74
C PHE A 589 23.47 14.03 -32.10
N PHE A 590 24.36 14.46 -33.00
CA PHE A 590 24.05 14.84 -34.38
C PHE A 590 24.86 14.01 -35.38
N PRO A 591 24.75 12.68 -35.36
CA PRO A 591 25.62 11.81 -36.15
C PRO A 591 25.45 12.04 -37.66
N LYS A 592 24.22 12.20 -38.17
CA LYS A 592 24.00 12.34 -39.62
C LYS A 592 24.46 13.69 -40.15
N ALA A 593 24.21 14.77 -39.41
CA ALA A 593 24.69 16.10 -39.78
C ALA A 593 26.22 16.20 -39.71
N SER A 594 26.84 15.60 -38.69
CA SER A 594 28.30 15.60 -38.51
C SER A 594 29.02 14.78 -39.58
N GLU A 595 28.53 13.58 -39.88
CA GLU A 595 29.08 12.74 -40.96
C GLU A 595 28.86 13.36 -42.34
N GLY A 596 27.69 13.99 -42.56
CA GLY A 596 27.41 14.71 -43.80
C GLY A 596 28.33 15.92 -44.00
N LEU A 597 28.60 16.70 -42.95
CA LEU A 597 29.58 17.78 -43.00
C LEU A 597 30.99 17.25 -43.29
N LYS A 598 31.36 16.10 -42.69
CA LYS A 598 32.65 15.45 -42.93
C LYS A 598 32.83 15.09 -44.41
N LEU A 599 31.81 14.52 -45.03
CA LEU A 599 31.80 14.22 -46.47
C LEU A 599 31.93 15.48 -47.34
N LEU A 600 31.21 16.56 -47.00
CA LEU A 600 31.28 17.82 -47.75
C LEU A 600 32.65 18.51 -47.67
N LYS A 601 33.41 18.28 -46.59
CA LYS A 601 34.75 18.84 -46.37
C LYS A 601 35.89 18.06 -47.03
N MET A 602 35.66 16.83 -47.46
CA MET A 602 36.69 16.01 -48.10
C MET A 602 37.13 16.63 -49.43
N GLY A 603 38.42 16.50 -49.75
CA GLY A 603 38.99 16.93 -51.02
C GLY A 603 38.53 16.04 -52.18
N GLU A 604 38.63 16.54 -53.41
CA GLU A 604 38.18 15.83 -54.61
C GLU A 604 38.87 14.46 -54.77
N ASP A 605 40.16 14.42 -54.48
CA ASP A 605 41.03 13.23 -54.50
C ASP A 605 40.60 12.17 -53.47
N GLN A 606 40.17 12.58 -52.26
CA GLN A 606 39.66 11.64 -51.25
C GLN A 606 38.28 11.08 -51.61
N LEU A 607 37.47 11.84 -52.34
CA LEU A 607 36.14 11.41 -52.80
C LEU A 607 36.21 10.52 -54.05
N GLN A 608 37.30 10.57 -54.82
CA GLN A 608 37.55 9.62 -55.92
C GLN A 608 37.85 8.21 -55.39
N ASP A 609 38.57 8.08 -54.27
CA ASP A 609 38.82 6.80 -53.60
C ASP A 609 37.53 6.15 -53.07
N TYR A 610 36.54 6.95 -52.65
CA TYR A 610 35.22 6.47 -52.26
C TYR A 610 34.50 5.74 -53.40
N SER A 611 34.58 6.24 -54.64
CA SER A 611 33.97 5.60 -55.81
C SER A 611 34.57 4.21 -56.13
N ALA A 612 35.75 3.88 -55.58
CA ALA A 612 36.40 2.59 -55.77
C ALA A 612 36.11 1.56 -54.65
N ALA A 613 35.85 2.01 -53.42
CA ALA A 613 35.85 1.13 -52.23
C ALA A 613 34.53 1.13 -51.41
N GLY A 614 33.59 2.04 -51.68
CA GLY A 614 32.22 2.00 -51.16
C GLY A 614 32.10 1.92 -49.64
N GLU A 615 31.40 0.91 -49.13
CA GLU A 615 31.06 0.75 -47.70
C GLU A 615 32.29 0.56 -46.80
N LYS A 616 33.31 -0.17 -47.27
CA LYS A 616 34.54 -0.40 -46.51
C LYS A 616 35.29 0.90 -46.25
N TRP A 617 35.34 1.77 -47.26
CA TRP A 617 35.93 3.10 -47.15
C TRP A 617 35.18 4.01 -46.18
N MET A 618 33.84 3.93 -46.14
CA MET A 618 33.03 4.72 -45.19
C MET A 618 33.39 4.38 -43.73
N VAL A 619 33.51 3.08 -43.42
CA VAL A 619 33.87 2.62 -42.08
C VAL A 619 35.29 3.06 -41.69
N GLU A 620 36.25 2.93 -42.62
CA GLU A 620 37.65 3.36 -42.45
C GLU A 620 37.75 4.88 -42.22
N ASN A 621 36.87 5.66 -42.84
CA ASN A 621 36.78 7.11 -42.67
C ASN A 621 35.81 7.53 -41.55
N GLY A 622 35.34 6.61 -40.71
CA GLY A 622 34.52 6.90 -39.54
C GLY A 622 33.10 7.40 -39.84
N ILE A 623 32.55 7.03 -41.00
CA ILE A 623 31.15 7.28 -41.39
C ILE A 623 30.38 5.99 -41.12
N ARG A 624 29.48 6.01 -40.12
CA ARG A 624 28.80 4.82 -39.60
C ARG A 624 27.27 4.95 -39.57
N HIS A 625 26.74 6.17 -39.66
CA HIS A 625 25.32 6.46 -39.49
C HIS A 625 24.64 6.84 -40.82
N LEU A 626 25.41 7.00 -41.89
CA LEU A 626 24.93 7.17 -43.26
C LEU A 626 25.00 5.84 -44.03
N SER A 627 23.96 5.55 -44.81
CA SER A 627 23.99 4.48 -45.81
C SER A 627 24.81 4.90 -47.04
N VAL A 628 25.28 3.90 -47.82
CA VAL A 628 26.03 4.14 -49.06
C VAL A 628 25.27 5.06 -50.03
N ALA A 629 23.96 4.86 -50.18
CA ALA A 629 23.12 5.68 -51.05
C ALA A 629 22.99 7.13 -50.55
N GLU A 630 22.89 7.35 -49.23
CA GLU A 630 22.86 8.68 -48.63
C GLU A 630 24.20 9.40 -48.82
N ALA A 631 25.33 8.71 -48.57
CA ALA A 631 26.67 9.26 -48.74
C ALA A 631 26.96 9.62 -50.21
N GLU A 632 26.64 8.73 -51.16
CA GLU A 632 26.76 9.03 -52.59
C GLU A 632 25.98 10.29 -52.99
N LYS A 633 24.78 10.47 -52.44
CA LYS A 633 23.96 11.63 -52.76
C LYS A 633 24.62 12.92 -52.28
N ILE A 634 25.16 12.93 -51.06
CA ILE A 634 25.87 14.07 -50.49
C ILE A 634 27.12 14.41 -51.33
N VAL A 635 27.90 13.39 -51.71
CA VAL A 635 29.08 13.55 -52.56
C VAL A 635 28.72 14.11 -53.94
N LYS A 636 27.67 13.58 -54.60
CA LYS A 636 27.17 14.09 -55.90
C LYS A 636 26.70 15.55 -55.83
N ASN A 637 26.31 16.02 -54.65
CA ASN A 637 25.88 17.39 -54.42
C ASN A 637 27.04 18.36 -54.14
N ARG A 638 28.25 17.86 -53.86
CA ARG A 638 29.44 18.70 -53.71
C ARG A 638 29.93 19.22 -55.06
N VAL A 639 30.27 20.50 -55.11
CA VAL A 639 30.90 21.14 -56.28
C VAL A 639 32.19 21.80 -55.82
N PHE A 640 33.31 21.37 -56.40
CA PHE A 640 34.62 21.98 -56.19
C PHE A 640 34.78 23.13 -57.18
N THR A 641 34.97 24.33 -56.68
CA THR A 641 35.29 25.49 -57.50
C THR A 641 36.77 25.78 -57.40
N SER A 642 37.48 25.70 -58.53
CA SER A 642 38.89 26.09 -58.66
C SER A 642 39.12 27.57 -58.40
#